data_AF-A0A672P2H0-F1
#
_entry.id   AF-A0A672P2H0-F1
#
_cell.length_a   1.000
_cell.length_b   1.000
_cell.length_c   1.000
_cell.angle_alpha   90.00
_cell.angle_beta   90.00
_cell.angle_gamma   90.00
#
_symmetry.space_group_name_H-M   'P 1'
#
loop_
_entity.id
_entity.type
_entity.pdbx_description
1 polymer ?
#
loop_
_entity_poly.entity_id
_entity_poly.type
_entity_poly.pdbx_seq_one_letter_code
_entity_poly.pdbx_strand_id
1 'polypeptide(L)'
;MLRTLLERVAFAEFTMAGEKHTLQEISAGRGRWDTSRHRQELELSEILHDVIGSAVANRKIGECYAELGNIEAALKHQRLHLNLARSVHDAAEEQRALATIGRTYLFLFDSDNSRDSLKHAEDAFKKSLAIVDERLEGTVSSRELSEMKARLLLNLGCVNDGMKEPQRCSDFIRQSIYIAEKNNLLEDLYRANFNLGSIHFRNGQHSRAMRCFEQSKECARKMKDKFSESECFHSIGKILLHLGDFAAARRALKKAFCLGSQQPSDREAVKRDFKHAIRGCQLEQTATEVTDKFSHEALDLSEQLGDLYCKVGCYNKALEAYQAQLVCAEVLGKPARELAVIHVSLAATYTDLRQHHRAVEHYRQELKLREGNPKEECETWLNIAGGEEEIGQPMETLDHSFSAALSCAERSGQNKLQWNRRNEKGETVLHRACIEGNLKQVQYLLDQGHPVNLRDYCGWTALHEACNYGHEEIVAFLLDRGANINDPGGRDCEGVTPLHDTLNCGHFPVARLLVERGASVTVRNSKVRQTRNESSSSDHFDSDISLSPLRPVRSRPRSPAVQSSQEFPPSQDVPSVYEFREAVLPPQSKSGRLEYQKAMQNLGSAKSRLLSQSLSEPAFTSTPAVSANSRTALVPEDQYLADDWLEDDLRDVQPKKKRRVSEHNVPREITSRNQNHFSVSAEVHPRGPPASFQNRTAHVPAPIRMRVRVQDNVFLIPVPHSEADSCTVAWLCDQAAQRHYQTCGLLPRLSLQKEGALLLPTDPLLAVLHTNEEVVAEVCSWDLPPLPERYRKACQSLAVEENRRVSRLCEVQDSSSCVNVCGLCLPPASLTPLLRALKLQASLTELRISANRLNNDLLPELMSAAATMPRLRILDISANQITGEGLKKASDTFETKSQCLEELNLSMNPLGDGWTQALASLLSACPMLSALSLQACGLSARFFQQHRLLLANALASKCTGNMRSVCFSHNALGSTGFELVLKTLPMHCLTYLQLSAVCRGPSDQPAMEILTKLLTQVCWLTSTYCINYRYILIIFRCLPVCPSLVSLDLSGNPSVTSVGLQSLLNALMEAQRPLTHLSLQGCQVSGPLGDVGLDSLSDHIRDLRLCSQCLNKLDQDALQQSWRRRSEHVHVFSRNSKCMLSITAASQ
;
A
#
# COMPACT_ATOMS: atom_id res chain seq x y z
N MET A 1 27.59 28.53 -49.65
CA MET A 1 26.61 29.51 -49.14
C MET A 1 25.27 28.88 -48.85
N LEU A 2 24.32 28.71 -49.80
CA LEU A 2 22.96 28.25 -49.46
C LEU A 2 22.94 26.91 -48.68
N ARG A 3 23.66 25.90 -49.16
CA ARG A 3 23.86 24.60 -48.48
C ARG A 3 24.50 24.77 -47.08
N THR A 4 25.49 25.65 -46.98
CA THR A 4 26.21 25.99 -45.73
C THR A 4 25.36 26.81 -44.75
N LEU A 5 24.33 27.50 -45.24
CA LEU A 5 23.30 28.19 -44.46
C LEU A 5 22.27 27.17 -43.95
N LEU A 6 21.82 26.25 -44.81
CA LEU A 6 20.95 25.13 -44.41
C LEU A 6 21.63 24.23 -43.38
N GLU A 7 22.92 23.90 -43.56
CA GLU A 7 23.70 23.13 -42.58
C GLU A 7 23.85 23.88 -41.25
N ARG A 8 23.99 25.22 -41.25
CA ARG A 8 24.04 26.03 -40.02
C ARG A 8 22.68 26.25 -39.37
N VAL A 9 21.61 26.39 -40.15
CA VAL A 9 20.23 26.44 -39.65
C VAL A 9 19.86 25.10 -39.04
N ALA A 10 20.10 23.98 -39.74
CA ALA A 10 19.90 22.64 -39.22
C ALA A 10 20.69 22.39 -37.92
N PHE A 11 21.93 22.86 -37.82
CA PHE A 11 22.73 22.72 -36.58
C PHE A 11 22.18 23.58 -35.42
N ALA A 12 21.65 24.78 -35.70
CA ALA A 12 20.97 25.63 -34.71
C ALA A 12 19.56 25.14 -34.35
N GLU A 13 18.89 24.44 -35.26
CA GLU A 13 17.62 23.77 -35.00
C GLU A 13 17.81 22.45 -34.25
N PHE A 14 18.94 21.75 -34.44
CA PHE A 14 19.29 20.56 -33.65
C PHE A 14 19.53 20.90 -32.17
N THR A 15 20.20 22.02 -31.87
CA THR A 15 20.34 22.50 -30.48
C THR A 15 18.99 22.97 -29.91
N MET A 16 18.19 23.73 -30.68
CA MET A 16 16.83 24.07 -30.25
C MET A 16 15.88 22.87 -30.17
N ALA A 17 16.14 21.74 -30.84
CA ALA A 17 15.32 20.53 -30.73
C ALA A 17 15.44 19.90 -29.33
N GLY A 18 16.65 19.92 -28.73
CA GLY A 18 16.87 19.51 -27.35
C GLY A 18 16.07 20.37 -26.35
N GLU A 19 16.09 21.69 -26.51
CA GLU A 19 15.31 22.61 -25.68
C GLU A 19 13.78 22.55 -25.95
N LYS A 20 13.38 22.16 -27.16
CA LYS A 20 11.96 21.92 -27.50
C LYS A 20 11.42 20.62 -26.90
N HIS A 21 12.27 19.61 -26.62
CA HIS A 21 11.85 18.33 -26.04
C HIS A 21 11.45 18.50 -24.56
N THR A 22 12.21 19.26 -23.77
CA THR A 22 11.87 19.57 -22.37
C THR A 22 10.60 20.42 -22.25
N LEU A 23 10.41 21.41 -23.15
CA LEU A 23 9.16 22.16 -23.27
C LEU A 23 7.93 21.27 -23.61
N GLN A 24 8.14 20.11 -24.24
CA GLN A 24 7.10 19.17 -24.63
C GLN A 24 6.55 18.34 -23.44
N GLU A 25 7.21 18.39 -22.28
CA GLU A 25 6.75 17.74 -21.04
C GLU A 25 5.92 18.72 -20.20
N ILE A 26 6.35 19.99 -20.19
CA ILE A 26 5.72 21.09 -19.45
C ILE A 26 4.30 21.39 -19.96
N SER A 27 3.99 21.10 -21.23
CA SER A 27 2.63 21.17 -21.77
C SER A 27 1.75 19.99 -21.34
N ALA A 28 2.28 18.75 -21.39
CA ALA A 28 1.55 17.54 -21.00
C ALA A 28 1.16 17.58 -19.51
N GLY A 29 2.07 18.02 -18.64
CA GLY A 29 1.82 18.24 -17.21
C GLY A 29 0.79 19.33 -16.88
N ARG A 30 0.24 20.03 -17.89
CA ARG A 30 -0.78 21.08 -17.73
C ARG A 30 -2.16 20.73 -18.33
N GLY A 31 -2.36 19.49 -18.77
CA GLY A 31 -3.67 18.99 -19.22
C GLY A 31 -4.25 19.69 -20.47
N ARG A 32 -3.39 20.32 -21.28
CA ARG A 32 -3.79 20.93 -22.56
C ARG A 32 -3.23 20.10 -23.71
N TRP A 33 -4.05 19.18 -24.21
CA TRP A 33 -3.73 18.28 -25.33
C TRP A 33 -3.70 19.02 -26.67
N ASP A 34 -2.67 19.84 -26.88
CA ASP A 34 -2.50 20.63 -28.10
C ASP A 34 -1.98 19.77 -29.26
N THR A 35 -2.91 19.16 -29.98
CA THR A 35 -2.61 18.37 -31.18
C THR A 35 -2.00 19.18 -32.34
N SER A 36 -2.07 20.52 -32.32
CA SER A 36 -1.57 21.36 -33.43
C SER A 36 -0.06 21.21 -33.63
N ARG A 37 0.70 21.14 -32.53
CA ARG A 37 2.17 21.03 -32.56
C ARG A 37 2.66 19.67 -33.06
N HIS A 38 1.92 18.59 -32.80
CA HIS A 38 2.24 17.27 -33.36
C HIS A 38 1.80 17.12 -34.83
N ARG A 39 0.79 17.88 -35.28
CA ARG A 39 0.50 17.99 -36.73
C ARG A 39 1.60 18.72 -37.48
N GLN A 40 2.16 19.79 -36.90
CA GLN A 40 3.33 20.48 -37.46
C GLN A 40 4.57 19.58 -37.47
N GLU A 41 4.77 18.77 -36.44
CA GLU A 41 5.82 17.74 -36.38
C GLU A 41 5.67 16.72 -37.53
N LEU A 42 4.44 16.25 -37.80
CA LEU A 42 4.13 15.36 -38.93
C LEU A 42 4.36 16.05 -40.30
N GLU A 43 3.83 17.26 -40.50
CA GLU A 43 3.94 18.02 -41.75
C GLU A 43 5.41 18.28 -42.12
N LEU A 44 6.26 18.61 -41.15
CA LEU A 44 7.70 18.76 -41.35
C LEU A 44 8.37 17.41 -41.69
N SER A 45 8.02 16.31 -41.04
CA SER A 45 8.53 14.97 -41.38
C SER A 45 8.12 14.52 -42.79
N GLU A 46 6.89 14.81 -43.22
CA GLU A 46 6.39 14.50 -44.56
C GLU A 46 7.13 15.33 -45.64
N ILE A 47 7.37 16.62 -45.39
CA ILE A 47 8.18 17.51 -46.25
C ILE A 47 9.64 17.04 -46.35
N LEU A 48 10.23 16.57 -45.25
CA LEU A 48 11.59 16.04 -45.20
C LEU A 48 11.71 14.59 -45.69
N HIS A 49 10.57 13.95 -46.00
CA HIS A 49 10.45 12.53 -46.35
C HIS A 49 11.00 11.56 -45.27
N ASP A 50 10.97 11.97 -44.01
CA ASP A 50 11.29 11.13 -42.86
C ASP A 50 10.09 10.25 -42.49
N VAL A 51 10.12 9.00 -42.96
CA VAL A 51 9.08 8.00 -42.72
C VAL A 51 9.01 7.59 -41.24
N ILE A 52 10.12 7.60 -40.51
CA ILE A 52 10.17 7.23 -39.09
C ILE A 52 9.65 8.38 -38.23
N GLY A 53 10.09 9.62 -38.49
CA GLY A 53 9.52 10.82 -37.88
C GLY A 53 8.00 10.92 -38.12
N SER A 54 7.55 10.66 -39.35
CA SER A 54 6.12 10.63 -39.69
C SER A 54 5.35 9.53 -38.93
N ALA A 55 5.96 8.36 -38.70
CA ALA A 55 5.38 7.29 -37.91
C ALA A 55 5.26 7.69 -36.43
N VAL A 56 6.33 8.24 -35.85
CA VAL A 56 6.38 8.69 -34.44
C VAL A 56 5.44 9.87 -34.19
N ALA A 57 5.33 10.82 -35.11
CA ALA A 57 4.37 11.91 -35.02
C ALA A 57 2.92 11.39 -35.06
N ASN A 58 2.61 10.42 -35.93
CA ASN A 58 1.31 9.74 -35.93
C ASN A 58 1.02 8.97 -34.63
N ARG A 59 2.05 8.36 -34.00
CA ARG A 59 1.90 7.76 -32.66
C ARG A 59 1.47 8.81 -31.62
N LYS A 60 2.17 9.94 -31.54
CA LYS A 60 1.89 11.04 -30.61
C LYS A 60 0.49 11.63 -30.82
N ILE A 61 0.09 11.90 -32.07
CA ILE A 61 -1.26 12.38 -32.41
C ILE A 61 -2.33 11.37 -31.98
N GLY A 62 -2.08 10.07 -32.23
CA GLY A 62 -2.99 8.99 -31.86
C GLY A 62 -3.12 8.79 -30.35
N GLU A 63 -2.06 9.02 -29.58
CA GLU A 63 -2.08 8.98 -28.11
C GLU A 63 -2.93 10.13 -27.54
N CYS A 64 -2.70 11.38 -27.97
CA CYS A 64 -3.50 12.52 -27.52
C CYS A 64 -4.99 12.41 -27.90
N TYR A 65 -5.34 11.82 -29.05
CA TYR A 65 -6.75 11.58 -29.40
C TYR A 65 -7.41 10.53 -28.48
N ALA A 66 -6.66 9.51 -28.03
CA ALA A 66 -7.17 8.50 -27.13
C ALA A 66 -7.47 9.11 -25.73
N GLU A 67 -6.60 9.99 -25.25
CA GLU A 67 -6.80 10.76 -23.99
C GLU A 67 -7.95 11.76 -24.06
N LEU A 68 -8.22 12.30 -25.26
CA LEU A 68 -9.39 13.13 -25.56
C LEU A 68 -10.68 12.30 -25.78
N GLY A 69 -10.64 10.98 -25.60
CA GLY A 69 -11.78 10.07 -25.81
C GLY A 69 -12.17 9.83 -27.27
N ASN A 70 -11.45 10.40 -28.24
CA ASN A 70 -11.72 10.21 -29.66
C ASN A 70 -11.01 8.94 -30.18
N ILE A 71 -11.54 7.79 -29.78
CA ILE A 71 -11.01 6.46 -30.09
C ILE A 71 -10.90 6.21 -31.61
N GLU A 72 -11.83 6.72 -32.42
CA GLU A 72 -11.80 6.51 -33.88
C GLU A 72 -10.62 7.27 -34.53
N ALA A 73 -10.42 8.55 -34.17
CA ALA A 73 -9.26 9.31 -34.65
C ALA A 73 -7.94 8.73 -34.11
N ALA A 74 -7.92 8.28 -32.85
CA ALA A 74 -6.77 7.61 -32.25
C ALA A 74 -6.36 6.37 -33.05
N LEU A 75 -7.29 5.43 -33.27
CA LEU A 75 -7.05 4.21 -34.04
C LEU A 75 -6.68 4.49 -35.50
N LYS A 76 -7.20 5.57 -36.12
CA LYS A 76 -6.82 5.99 -37.47
C LYS A 76 -5.33 6.35 -37.55
N HIS A 77 -4.84 7.23 -36.66
CA HIS A 77 -3.44 7.65 -36.65
C HIS A 77 -2.50 6.52 -36.20
N GLN A 78 -2.90 5.70 -35.23
CA GLN A 78 -2.10 4.55 -34.78
C GLN A 78 -1.98 3.44 -35.86
N ARG A 79 -3.02 3.22 -36.67
CA ARG A 79 -2.94 2.34 -37.85
C ARG A 79 -2.05 2.90 -38.95
N LEU A 80 -2.01 4.22 -39.14
CA LEU A 80 -1.07 4.85 -40.07
C LEU A 80 0.39 4.70 -39.58
N HIS A 81 0.65 4.94 -38.30
CA HIS A 81 1.93 4.65 -37.64
C HIS A 81 2.37 3.18 -37.83
N LEU A 82 1.47 2.21 -37.63
CA LEU A 82 1.75 0.78 -37.88
C LEU A 82 2.13 0.49 -39.34
N ASN A 83 1.44 1.12 -40.29
CA ASN A 83 1.71 0.94 -41.73
C ASN A 83 3.06 1.57 -42.14
N LEU A 84 3.40 2.73 -41.59
CA LEU A 84 4.69 3.40 -41.84
C LEU A 84 5.85 2.62 -41.23
N ALA A 85 5.74 2.14 -39.99
CA ALA A 85 6.77 1.28 -39.39
C ALA A 85 7.03 0.01 -40.22
N ARG A 86 5.96 -0.60 -40.75
CA ARG A 86 6.05 -1.77 -41.65
C ARG A 86 6.70 -1.46 -42.99
N SER A 87 6.50 -0.27 -43.56
CA SER A 87 7.07 0.09 -44.87
C SER A 87 8.59 0.30 -44.82
N VAL A 88 9.15 0.64 -43.66
CA VAL A 88 10.60 0.66 -43.40
C VAL A 88 11.13 -0.61 -42.71
N HIS A 89 10.27 -1.60 -42.48
CA HIS A 89 10.55 -2.85 -41.78
C HIS A 89 11.07 -2.70 -40.32
N ASP A 90 10.81 -1.56 -39.67
CA ASP A 90 11.21 -1.31 -38.28
C ASP A 90 10.36 -2.16 -37.31
N ALA A 91 10.99 -3.16 -36.72
CA ALA A 91 10.35 -4.07 -35.77
C ALA A 91 10.03 -3.40 -34.42
N ALA A 92 10.79 -2.37 -34.00
CA ALA A 92 10.60 -1.70 -32.72
C ALA A 92 9.41 -0.72 -32.79
N GLU A 93 9.30 0.06 -33.86
CA GLU A 93 8.10 0.88 -34.10
C GLU A 93 6.87 0.03 -34.46
N GLU A 94 7.01 -1.12 -35.13
CA GLU A 94 5.88 -2.06 -35.33
C GLU A 94 5.36 -2.62 -33.99
N GLN A 95 6.28 -2.99 -33.08
CA GLN A 95 5.97 -3.44 -31.73
C GLN A 95 5.23 -2.35 -30.94
N ARG A 96 5.77 -1.12 -30.94
CA ARG A 96 5.21 0.06 -30.25
C ARG A 96 3.82 0.39 -30.78
N ALA A 97 3.64 0.41 -32.10
CA ALA A 97 2.34 0.65 -32.74
C ALA A 97 1.27 -0.35 -32.28
N LEU A 98 1.59 -1.65 -32.26
CA LEU A 98 0.66 -2.68 -31.80
C LEU A 98 0.34 -2.56 -30.29
N ALA A 99 1.30 -2.15 -29.46
CA ALA A 99 1.07 -1.90 -28.04
C ALA A 99 0.15 -0.69 -27.80
N THR A 100 0.33 0.42 -28.53
CA THR A 100 -0.53 1.61 -28.42
C THR A 100 -1.94 1.33 -28.95
N ILE A 101 -2.09 0.54 -30.02
CA ILE A 101 -3.40 0.05 -30.51
C ILE A 101 -4.11 -0.79 -29.44
N GLY A 102 -3.41 -1.75 -28.83
CA GLY A 102 -4.00 -2.60 -27.77
C GLY A 102 -4.46 -1.80 -26.56
N ARG A 103 -3.70 -0.77 -26.16
CA ARG A 103 -4.06 0.15 -25.08
C ARG A 103 -5.27 1.03 -25.43
N THR A 104 -5.41 1.43 -26.69
CA THR A 104 -6.56 2.21 -27.16
C THR A 104 -7.83 1.37 -27.19
N TYR A 105 -7.73 0.06 -27.44
CA TYR A 105 -8.85 -0.88 -27.27
C TYR A 105 -9.21 -1.16 -25.80
N LEU A 106 -8.27 -1.02 -24.85
CA LEU A 106 -8.60 -1.00 -23.42
C LEU A 106 -9.40 0.26 -23.05
N PHE A 107 -8.97 1.45 -23.50
CA PHE A 107 -9.75 2.68 -23.27
C PHE A 107 -11.14 2.66 -23.95
N LEU A 108 -11.29 1.91 -25.05
CA LEU A 108 -12.61 1.65 -25.62
C LEU A 108 -13.45 0.74 -24.71
N PHE A 109 -12.88 -0.35 -24.17
CA PHE A 109 -13.56 -1.21 -23.19
C PHE A 109 -14.03 -0.45 -21.95
N ASP A 110 -13.25 0.52 -21.48
CA ASP A 110 -13.61 1.38 -20.35
C ASP A 110 -14.90 2.20 -20.59
N SER A 111 -15.27 2.44 -21.86
CA SER A 111 -16.51 3.15 -22.24
C SER A 111 -17.63 2.23 -22.76
N ASP A 112 -17.32 1.16 -23.50
CA ASP A 112 -18.32 0.28 -24.13
C ASP A 112 -18.62 -1.02 -23.35
N ASN A 113 -17.76 -1.39 -22.39
CA ASN A 113 -17.77 -2.68 -21.66
C ASN A 113 -17.85 -3.92 -22.59
N SER A 114 -17.42 -3.79 -23.84
CA SER A 114 -17.55 -4.80 -24.88
C SER A 114 -16.47 -5.86 -24.77
N ARG A 115 -16.91 -7.13 -24.75
CA ARG A 115 -15.99 -8.27 -24.81
C ARG A 115 -15.22 -8.34 -26.13
N ASP A 116 -15.70 -7.70 -27.19
CA ASP A 116 -14.95 -7.63 -28.46
C ASP A 116 -13.84 -6.58 -28.42
N SER A 117 -14.01 -5.47 -27.69
CA SER A 117 -12.94 -4.49 -27.46
C SER A 117 -11.78 -5.13 -26.67
N LEU A 118 -12.09 -5.96 -25.67
CA LEU A 118 -11.09 -6.79 -24.97
C LEU A 118 -10.36 -7.77 -25.89
N LYS A 119 -11.05 -8.45 -26.82
CA LYS A 119 -10.41 -9.35 -27.80
C LYS A 119 -9.43 -8.59 -28.70
N HIS A 120 -9.83 -7.43 -29.22
CA HIS A 120 -8.95 -6.61 -30.07
C HIS A 120 -7.70 -6.13 -29.32
N ALA A 121 -7.84 -5.80 -28.03
CA ALA A 121 -6.70 -5.51 -27.16
C ALA A 121 -5.79 -6.74 -26.98
N GLU A 122 -6.35 -7.91 -26.66
CA GLU A 122 -5.61 -9.16 -26.48
C GLU A 122 -4.80 -9.54 -27.74
N ASP A 123 -5.44 -9.46 -28.91
CA ASP A 123 -4.84 -9.77 -30.20
C ASP A 123 -3.69 -8.81 -30.56
N ALA A 124 -3.84 -7.51 -30.27
CA ALA A 124 -2.81 -6.51 -30.51
C ALA A 124 -1.60 -6.72 -29.58
N PHE A 125 -1.83 -6.98 -28.29
CA PHE A 125 -0.74 -7.26 -27.34
C PHE A 125 -0.02 -8.59 -27.63
N LYS A 126 -0.73 -9.66 -28.03
CA LYS A 126 -0.09 -10.92 -28.47
C LYS A 126 0.80 -10.73 -29.69
N LYS A 127 0.32 -10.00 -30.71
CA LYS A 127 1.11 -9.69 -31.93
C LYS A 127 2.31 -8.80 -31.61
N SER A 128 2.15 -7.84 -30.70
CA SER A 128 3.26 -7.03 -30.19
C SER A 128 4.30 -7.90 -29.46
N LEU A 129 3.87 -8.80 -28.59
CA LEU A 129 4.77 -9.68 -27.79
C LEU A 129 5.57 -10.64 -28.66
N ALA A 130 4.95 -11.25 -29.68
CA ALA A 130 5.65 -12.10 -30.64
C ALA A 130 6.80 -11.38 -31.35
N ILE A 131 6.65 -10.08 -31.68
CA ILE A 131 7.76 -9.29 -32.25
C ILE A 131 8.90 -9.10 -31.23
N VAL A 132 8.60 -8.94 -29.94
CA VAL A 132 9.63 -8.86 -28.88
C VAL A 132 10.34 -10.20 -28.63
N ASP A 133 9.65 -11.32 -28.83
CA ASP A 133 10.21 -12.66 -28.68
C ASP A 133 11.00 -13.13 -29.93
N GLU A 134 10.54 -12.81 -31.14
CA GLU A 134 11.07 -13.36 -32.40
C GLU A 134 12.00 -12.41 -33.18
N ARG A 135 11.85 -11.08 -33.04
CA ARG A 135 12.47 -10.09 -33.96
C ARG A 135 13.30 -9.00 -33.28
N LEU A 136 13.20 -8.81 -31.96
CA LEU A 136 13.89 -7.73 -31.23
C LEU A 136 15.09 -8.20 -30.39
N GLU A 137 15.33 -9.51 -30.28
CA GLU A 137 16.49 -10.02 -29.57
C GLU A 137 17.79 -9.64 -30.32
N GLY A 138 18.73 -9.00 -29.60
CA GLY A 138 19.98 -8.50 -30.15
C GLY A 138 19.90 -7.18 -30.92
N THR A 139 18.71 -6.73 -31.36
CA THR A 139 18.55 -5.43 -32.05
C THR A 139 18.28 -4.27 -31.09
N VAL A 140 17.70 -4.55 -29.93
CA VAL A 140 17.38 -3.57 -28.86
C VAL A 140 18.13 -3.95 -27.58
N SER A 141 18.34 -2.98 -26.67
CA SER A 141 19.00 -3.27 -25.38
C SER A 141 18.21 -4.29 -24.55
N SER A 142 18.92 -5.21 -23.88
CA SER A 142 18.31 -6.25 -23.02
C SER A 142 17.40 -5.67 -21.92
N ARG A 143 17.70 -4.43 -21.48
CA ARG A 143 16.85 -3.67 -20.57
C ARG A 143 15.54 -3.25 -21.23
N GLU A 144 15.59 -2.58 -22.38
CA GLU A 144 14.39 -2.11 -23.09
C GLU A 144 13.51 -3.27 -23.56
N LEU A 145 14.12 -4.36 -24.04
CA LEU A 145 13.42 -5.61 -24.36
C LEU A 145 12.69 -6.18 -23.13
N SER A 146 13.29 -6.08 -21.93
CA SER A 146 12.63 -6.47 -20.67
C SER A 146 11.51 -5.49 -20.26
N GLU A 147 11.68 -4.18 -20.46
CA GLU A 147 10.63 -3.17 -20.24
C GLU A 147 9.42 -3.41 -21.18
N MET A 148 9.66 -3.72 -22.47
CA MET A 148 8.63 -4.09 -23.43
C MET A 148 7.85 -5.34 -22.98
N LYS A 149 8.54 -6.44 -22.65
CA LYS A 149 7.88 -7.68 -22.20
C LYS A 149 7.10 -7.47 -20.90
N ALA A 150 7.66 -6.77 -19.91
CA ALA A 150 6.98 -6.49 -18.64
C ALA A 150 5.68 -5.70 -18.85
N ARG A 151 5.69 -4.65 -19.69
CA ARG A 151 4.51 -3.82 -20.00
C ARG A 151 3.43 -4.58 -20.75
N LEU A 152 3.81 -5.39 -21.75
CA LEU A 152 2.86 -6.21 -22.52
C LEU A 152 2.18 -7.28 -21.64
N LEU A 153 2.94 -7.96 -20.78
CA LEU A 153 2.39 -8.95 -19.84
C LEU A 153 1.47 -8.30 -18.80
N LEU A 154 1.78 -7.08 -18.32
CA LEU A 154 0.87 -6.34 -17.44
C LEU A 154 -0.46 -6.01 -18.14
N ASN A 155 -0.39 -5.53 -19.38
CA ASN A 155 -1.59 -5.18 -20.15
C ASN A 155 -2.44 -6.41 -20.48
N LEU A 156 -1.82 -7.55 -20.83
CA LEU A 156 -2.52 -8.84 -20.98
C LEU A 156 -3.18 -9.27 -19.66
N GLY A 157 -2.52 -9.04 -18.52
CA GLY A 157 -3.11 -9.19 -17.20
C GLY A 157 -4.40 -8.39 -17.00
N CYS A 158 -4.40 -7.11 -17.38
CA CYS A 158 -5.58 -6.24 -17.32
C CYS A 158 -6.70 -6.70 -18.28
N VAL A 159 -6.37 -7.14 -19.50
CA VAL A 159 -7.35 -7.73 -20.43
C VAL A 159 -8.00 -8.98 -19.83
N ASN A 160 -7.23 -9.83 -19.15
CA ASN A 160 -7.75 -11.03 -18.50
C ASN A 160 -8.60 -10.74 -17.25
N ASP A 161 -8.37 -9.61 -16.55
CA ASP A 161 -9.27 -9.13 -15.50
C ASP A 161 -10.64 -8.72 -16.08
N GLY A 162 -10.65 -7.93 -17.16
CA GLY A 162 -11.87 -7.54 -17.88
C GLY A 162 -12.64 -8.73 -18.47
N MET A 163 -11.92 -9.74 -18.98
CA MET A 163 -12.49 -11.02 -19.44
C MET A 163 -13.04 -11.91 -18.31
N LYS A 164 -12.78 -11.56 -17.03
CA LYS A 164 -13.12 -12.33 -15.83
C LYS A 164 -12.42 -13.70 -15.78
N GLU A 165 -11.16 -13.76 -16.20
CA GLU A 165 -10.30 -14.95 -16.17
C GLU A 165 -9.19 -14.81 -15.10
N PRO A 166 -9.52 -14.96 -13.80
CA PRO A 166 -8.66 -14.53 -12.69
C PRO A 166 -7.34 -15.30 -12.57
N GLN A 167 -7.29 -16.55 -13.04
CA GLN A 167 -6.06 -17.35 -13.05
C GLN A 167 -5.03 -16.77 -14.03
N ARG A 168 -5.39 -16.66 -15.32
CA ARG A 168 -4.56 -16.05 -16.36
C ARG A 168 -4.19 -14.61 -16.03
N CYS A 169 -5.12 -13.83 -15.47
CA CYS A 169 -4.85 -12.49 -14.96
C CYS A 169 -3.71 -12.50 -13.93
N SER A 170 -3.79 -13.36 -12.89
CA SER A 170 -2.71 -13.45 -11.90
C SER A 170 -1.40 -13.98 -12.49
N ASP A 171 -1.44 -14.88 -13.47
CA ASP A 171 -0.23 -15.48 -14.04
C ASP A 171 0.55 -14.49 -14.90
N PHE A 172 -0.12 -13.75 -15.79
CA PHE A 172 0.51 -12.69 -16.60
C PHE A 172 1.09 -11.56 -15.74
N ILE A 173 0.37 -11.11 -14.69
CA ILE A 173 0.88 -10.05 -13.81
C ILE A 173 2.05 -10.55 -12.95
N ARG A 174 2.07 -11.83 -12.54
CA ARG A 174 3.23 -12.44 -11.87
C ARG A 174 4.47 -12.52 -12.78
N GLN A 175 4.28 -12.85 -14.06
CA GLN A 175 5.36 -12.84 -15.04
C GLN A 175 5.92 -11.42 -15.27
N SER A 176 5.03 -10.42 -15.36
CA SER A 176 5.41 -9.01 -15.44
C SER A 176 6.23 -8.56 -14.21
N ILE A 177 5.76 -8.86 -13.00
CA ILE A 177 6.48 -8.60 -11.73
C ILE A 177 7.86 -9.28 -11.74
N TYR A 178 7.96 -10.56 -12.14
CA TYR A 178 9.22 -11.29 -12.17
C TYR A 178 10.24 -10.67 -13.13
N ILE A 179 9.83 -10.28 -14.34
CA ILE A 179 10.71 -9.63 -15.31
C ILE A 179 11.14 -8.24 -14.82
N ALA A 180 10.22 -7.48 -14.23
CA ALA A 180 10.52 -6.15 -13.70
C ALA A 180 11.47 -6.21 -12.49
N GLU A 181 11.26 -7.15 -11.56
CA GLU A 181 12.12 -7.35 -10.38
C GLU A 181 13.52 -7.85 -10.79
N LYS A 182 13.61 -8.85 -11.69
CA LYS A 182 14.88 -9.39 -12.20
C LYS A 182 15.74 -8.33 -12.91
N ASN A 183 15.11 -7.38 -13.60
CA ASN A 183 15.81 -6.32 -14.35
C ASN A 183 15.81 -4.95 -13.62
N ASN A 184 15.39 -4.91 -12.35
CA ASN A 184 15.38 -3.72 -11.49
C ASN A 184 14.54 -2.54 -12.05
N LEU A 185 13.47 -2.85 -12.78
CA LEU A 185 12.57 -1.91 -13.47
C LEU A 185 11.51 -1.35 -12.51
N LEU A 186 11.92 -0.40 -11.64
CA LEU A 186 11.11 0.09 -10.52
C LEU A 186 9.72 0.64 -10.92
N GLU A 187 9.58 1.27 -12.07
CA GLU A 187 8.32 1.87 -12.55
C GLU A 187 7.31 0.81 -12.99
N ASP A 188 7.77 -0.20 -13.74
CA ASP A 188 6.93 -1.31 -14.17
C ASP A 188 6.62 -2.26 -13.00
N LEU A 189 7.58 -2.44 -12.08
CA LEU A 189 7.38 -3.16 -10.82
C LEU A 189 6.35 -2.45 -9.91
N TYR A 190 6.38 -1.10 -9.86
CA TYR A 190 5.36 -0.29 -9.19
C TYR A 190 3.97 -0.57 -9.75
N ARG A 191 3.80 -0.40 -11.08
CA ARG A 191 2.51 -0.56 -11.79
C ARG A 191 1.96 -1.97 -11.65
N ALA A 192 2.80 -2.99 -11.85
CA ALA A 192 2.36 -4.38 -11.80
C ALA A 192 1.90 -4.80 -10.39
N ASN A 193 2.62 -4.38 -9.33
CA ASN A 193 2.16 -4.59 -7.96
C ASN A 193 0.90 -3.76 -7.63
N PHE A 194 0.76 -2.53 -8.14
CA PHE A 194 -0.38 -1.66 -7.81
C PHE A 194 -1.67 -2.19 -8.43
N ASN A 195 -1.60 -2.65 -9.68
CA ASN A 195 -2.72 -3.29 -10.37
C ASN A 195 -3.09 -4.61 -9.68
N LEU A 196 -2.11 -5.46 -9.32
CA LEU A 196 -2.37 -6.69 -8.56
C LEU A 196 -3.00 -6.41 -7.18
N GLY A 197 -2.56 -5.35 -6.50
CA GLY A 197 -3.16 -4.87 -5.26
C GLY A 197 -4.62 -4.46 -5.43
N SER A 198 -4.93 -3.74 -6.50
CA SER A 198 -6.28 -3.27 -6.85
C SER A 198 -7.22 -4.41 -7.27
N ILE A 199 -6.71 -5.42 -7.97
CA ILE A 199 -7.42 -6.68 -8.27
C ILE A 199 -7.70 -7.45 -6.98
N HIS A 200 -6.71 -7.63 -6.11
CA HIS A 200 -6.92 -8.30 -4.82
C HIS A 200 -7.89 -7.53 -3.91
N PHE A 201 -7.90 -6.19 -3.94
CA PHE A 201 -8.81 -5.38 -3.14
C PHE A 201 -10.27 -5.50 -3.61
N ARG A 202 -10.53 -5.40 -4.93
CA ARG A 202 -11.88 -5.65 -5.51
C ARG A 202 -12.41 -7.05 -5.19
N ASN A 203 -11.51 -8.04 -5.13
CA ASN A 203 -11.83 -9.43 -4.76
C ASN A 203 -11.89 -9.69 -3.24
N GLY A 204 -11.91 -8.66 -2.39
CA GLY A 204 -11.99 -8.79 -0.91
C GLY A 204 -10.74 -9.37 -0.23
N GLN A 205 -9.66 -9.60 -0.97
CA GLN A 205 -8.42 -10.24 -0.48
C GLN A 205 -7.50 -9.20 0.19
N HIS A 206 -8.02 -8.48 1.19
CA HIS A 206 -7.37 -7.33 1.85
C HIS A 206 -5.91 -7.58 2.27
N SER A 207 -5.59 -8.78 2.76
CA SER A 207 -4.23 -9.15 3.19
C SER A 207 -3.23 -9.31 2.02
N ARG A 208 -3.68 -9.76 0.85
CA ARG A 208 -2.90 -9.79 -0.39
C ARG A 208 -2.77 -8.39 -0.98
N ALA A 209 -3.87 -7.65 -1.03
CA ALA A 209 -3.90 -6.26 -1.52
C ALA A 209 -2.91 -5.37 -0.74
N MET A 210 -2.94 -5.44 0.59
CA MET A 210 -2.01 -4.72 1.48
C MET A 210 -0.54 -5.05 1.16
N ARG A 211 -0.20 -6.32 0.92
CA ARG A 211 1.18 -6.73 0.59
C ARG A 211 1.63 -6.11 -0.75
N CYS A 212 0.78 -6.15 -1.76
CA CYS A 212 1.07 -5.57 -3.07
C CYS A 212 1.22 -4.04 -3.02
N PHE A 213 0.32 -3.32 -2.33
CA PHE A 213 0.46 -1.87 -2.17
C PHE A 213 1.67 -1.45 -1.32
N GLU A 214 2.07 -2.25 -0.31
CA GLU A 214 3.34 -2.04 0.40
C GLU A 214 4.56 -2.21 -0.54
N GLN A 215 4.53 -3.18 -1.46
CA GLN A 215 5.58 -3.37 -2.48
C GLN A 215 5.63 -2.20 -3.49
N SER A 216 4.49 -1.73 -3.99
CA SER A 216 4.42 -0.53 -4.84
C SER A 216 4.93 0.71 -4.11
N LYS A 217 4.50 0.95 -2.87
CA LYS A 217 4.97 2.08 -2.05
C LYS A 217 6.49 2.10 -1.93
N GLU A 218 7.13 0.94 -1.75
CA GLU A 218 8.59 0.83 -1.67
C GLU A 218 9.27 1.08 -3.03
N CYS A 219 8.64 0.72 -4.15
CA CYS A 219 9.11 1.12 -5.48
C CYS A 219 9.01 2.65 -5.67
N ALA A 220 7.88 3.26 -5.32
CA ALA A 220 7.67 4.72 -5.39
C ALA A 220 8.72 5.50 -4.59
N ARG A 221 9.06 5.02 -3.39
CA ARG A 221 10.12 5.58 -2.53
C ARG A 221 11.50 5.51 -3.18
N LYS A 222 11.86 4.38 -3.80
CA LYS A 222 13.13 4.22 -4.53
C LYS A 222 13.20 5.13 -5.76
N MET A 223 12.08 5.33 -6.44
CA MET A 223 11.93 6.31 -7.54
C MET A 223 11.85 7.77 -7.06
N LYS A 224 11.64 8.01 -5.75
CA LYS A 224 11.38 9.31 -5.11
C LYS A 224 10.09 10.00 -5.60
N ASP A 225 9.17 9.29 -6.24
CA ASP A 225 7.89 9.87 -6.64
C ASP A 225 6.91 9.96 -5.45
N LYS A 226 6.70 11.19 -5.00
CA LYS A 226 5.74 11.55 -3.95
C LYS A 226 4.29 11.22 -4.32
N PHE A 227 3.93 11.28 -5.61
CA PHE A 227 2.56 11.08 -6.06
C PHE A 227 2.22 9.58 -6.04
N SER A 228 3.07 8.73 -6.63
CA SER A 228 3.00 7.27 -6.51
C SER A 228 3.03 6.77 -5.05
N GLU A 229 3.81 7.41 -4.16
CA GLU A 229 3.78 7.08 -2.71
C GLU A 229 2.44 7.49 -2.06
N SER A 230 1.85 8.59 -2.51
CA SER A 230 0.54 9.09 -2.06
C SER A 230 -0.61 8.15 -2.43
N GLU A 231 -0.66 7.71 -3.69
CA GLU A 231 -1.64 6.72 -4.17
C GLU A 231 -1.58 5.43 -3.33
N CYS A 232 -0.36 4.93 -3.08
CA CYS A 232 -0.19 3.75 -2.23
C CYS A 232 -0.68 3.98 -0.80
N PHE A 233 -0.39 5.14 -0.18
CA PHE A 233 -0.92 5.48 1.14
C PHE A 233 -2.44 5.66 1.15
N HIS A 234 -3.04 6.11 0.04
CA HIS A 234 -4.50 6.17 -0.11
C HIS A 234 -5.11 4.77 -0.16
N SER A 235 -4.63 3.89 -1.04
CA SER A 235 -5.10 2.50 -1.17
C SER A 235 -4.92 1.70 0.13
N ILE A 236 -3.77 1.83 0.79
CA ILE A 236 -3.52 1.26 2.13
C ILE A 236 -4.51 1.84 3.16
N GLY A 237 -4.75 3.15 3.12
CA GLY A 237 -5.74 3.83 3.95
C GLY A 237 -7.15 3.27 3.78
N LYS A 238 -7.60 3.05 2.54
CA LYS A 238 -8.91 2.46 2.23
C LYS A 238 -9.03 1.01 2.73
N ILE A 239 -7.98 0.19 2.61
CA ILE A 239 -7.99 -1.17 3.21
C ILE A 239 -8.15 -1.10 4.73
N LEU A 240 -7.42 -0.20 5.40
CA LEU A 240 -7.50 -0.04 6.86
C LEU A 240 -8.88 0.48 7.31
N LEU A 241 -9.53 1.32 6.49
CA LEU A 241 -10.93 1.73 6.69
C LEU A 241 -11.91 0.56 6.58
N HIS A 242 -11.84 -0.27 5.54
CA HIS A 242 -12.67 -1.48 5.40
C HIS A 242 -12.44 -2.50 6.53
N LEU A 243 -11.22 -2.58 7.07
CA LEU A 243 -10.89 -3.41 8.24
C LEU A 243 -11.28 -2.77 9.58
N GLY A 244 -11.74 -1.51 9.58
CA GLY A 244 -12.13 -0.79 10.78
C GLY A 244 -10.97 -0.42 11.72
N ASP A 245 -9.74 -0.30 11.22
CA ASP A 245 -8.59 0.27 11.94
C ASP A 245 -8.46 1.76 11.57
N PHE A 246 -9.36 2.59 12.13
CA PHE A 246 -9.33 4.03 11.90
C PHE A 246 -8.02 4.67 12.37
N ALA A 247 -7.38 4.12 13.40
CA ALA A 247 -6.14 4.64 13.97
C ALA A 247 -4.94 4.46 13.03
N ALA A 248 -4.85 3.35 12.29
CA ALA A 248 -3.89 3.17 11.20
C ALA A 248 -4.32 3.88 9.92
N ALA A 249 -5.59 3.82 9.54
CA ALA A 249 -6.12 4.53 8.37
C ALA A 249 -5.80 6.03 8.44
N ARG A 250 -6.08 6.68 9.58
CA ARG A 250 -5.77 8.10 9.84
C ARG A 250 -4.27 8.41 9.71
N ARG A 251 -3.38 7.47 10.02
CA ARG A 251 -1.91 7.62 9.86
C ARG A 251 -1.45 7.45 8.41
N ALA A 252 -2.09 6.58 7.64
CA ALA A 252 -1.82 6.41 6.20
C ALA A 252 -2.38 7.58 5.39
N LEU A 253 -3.66 7.89 5.57
CA LEU A 253 -4.39 8.94 4.85
C LEU A 253 -3.82 10.34 5.15
N LYS A 254 -3.33 10.61 6.37
CA LYS A 254 -2.58 11.84 6.65
C LYS A 254 -1.31 11.96 5.78
N LYS A 255 -0.61 10.87 5.48
CA LYS A 255 0.57 10.90 4.61
C LYS A 255 0.19 11.14 3.15
N ALA A 256 -0.82 10.44 2.63
CA ALA A 256 -1.37 10.74 1.30
C ALA A 256 -1.78 12.22 1.18
N PHE A 257 -2.51 12.75 2.17
CA PHE A 257 -2.93 14.15 2.19
C PHE A 257 -1.74 15.13 2.18
N CYS A 258 -0.65 14.82 2.91
CA CYS A 258 0.56 15.64 2.92
C CYS A 258 1.46 15.48 1.66
N LEU A 259 1.31 14.40 0.89
CA LEU A 259 2.04 14.18 -0.37
C LEU A 259 1.29 14.77 -1.59
N GLY A 260 -0.05 14.75 -1.54
CA GLY A 260 -0.95 15.23 -2.59
C GLY A 260 -1.15 14.22 -3.73
N SER A 261 -1.99 14.58 -4.71
CA SER A 261 -2.05 13.95 -6.04
C SER A 261 -1.93 15.04 -7.10
N GLN A 262 -1.53 14.67 -8.31
CA GLN A 262 -1.59 15.54 -9.48
C GLN A 262 -3.06 15.91 -9.78
N GLN A 263 -3.97 14.92 -9.76
CA GLN A 263 -5.37 15.16 -10.08
C GLN A 263 -6.12 15.85 -8.92
N PRO A 264 -7.14 16.69 -9.23
CA PRO A 264 -8.04 17.24 -8.20
C PRO A 264 -8.93 16.18 -7.55
N SER A 265 -9.44 15.22 -8.35
CA SER A 265 -10.32 14.13 -7.91
C SER A 265 -9.77 13.35 -6.73
N ASP A 266 -8.49 12.97 -6.80
CA ASP A 266 -7.89 12.09 -5.81
C ASP A 266 -7.54 12.87 -4.55
N ARG A 267 -7.17 14.16 -4.68
CA ARG A 267 -7.02 15.07 -3.54
C ARG A 267 -8.33 15.20 -2.76
N GLU A 268 -9.47 15.27 -3.44
CA GLU A 268 -10.78 15.24 -2.80
C GLU A 268 -11.14 13.88 -2.19
N ALA A 269 -10.83 12.77 -2.87
CA ALA A 269 -11.05 11.42 -2.35
C ALA A 269 -10.22 11.16 -1.08
N VAL A 270 -8.92 11.49 -1.10
CA VAL A 270 -8.04 11.42 0.08
C VAL A 270 -8.56 12.32 1.22
N LYS A 271 -9.02 13.55 0.91
CA LYS A 271 -9.61 14.48 1.90
C LYS A 271 -10.90 13.92 2.52
N ARG A 272 -11.72 13.21 1.73
CA ARG A 272 -12.95 12.54 2.17
C ARG A 272 -12.65 11.35 3.08
N ASP A 273 -11.83 10.41 2.62
CA ASP A 273 -11.43 9.22 3.38
C ASP A 273 -10.70 9.60 4.69
N PHE A 274 -9.87 10.65 4.65
CA PHE A 274 -9.19 11.18 5.84
C PHE A 274 -10.17 11.77 6.87
N LYS A 275 -11.23 12.48 6.43
CA LYS A 275 -12.32 12.93 7.33
C LYS A 275 -13.02 11.74 7.99
N HIS A 276 -13.34 10.68 7.22
CA HIS A 276 -13.94 9.46 7.78
C HIS A 276 -13.03 8.79 8.82
N ALA A 277 -11.72 8.68 8.55
CA ALA A 277 -10.74 8.13 9.50
C ALA A 277 -10.58 8.97 10.78
N ILE A 278 -10.71 10.30 10.70
CA ILE A 278 -10.74 11.18 11.87
C ILE A 278 -12.01 10.95 12.68
N ARG A 279 -13.20 10.94 12.04
CA ARG A 279 -14.48 10.73 12.74
C ARG A 279 -14.54 9.36 13.41
N GLY A 280 -14.05 8.31 12.76
CA GLY A 280 -14.00 6.96 13.34
C GLY A 280 -13.14 6.89 14.60
N CYS A 281 -11.96 7.53 14.58
CA CYS A 281 -11.15 7.65 15.79
C CYS A 281 -11.86 8.42 16.92
N GLN A 282 -12.71 9.41 16.62
CA GLN A 282 -13.47 10.14 17.65
C GLN A 282 -14.58 9.28 18.23
N LEU A 283 -15.35 8.59 17.39
CA LEU A 283 -16.47 7.74 17.82
C LEU A 283 -16.00 6.48 18.57
N GLU A 284 -14.90 5.84 18.14
CA GLU A 284 -14.29 4.75 18.91
C GLU A 284 -13.73 5.23 20.26
N GLN A 285 -13.30 6.50 20.38
CA GLN A 285 -12.88 7.06 21.67
C GLN A 285 -14.08 7.30 22.60
N THR A 286 -15.14 7.97 22.14
CA THR A 286 -16.36 8.15 22.96
C THR A 286 -17.00 6.83 23.35
N ALA A 287 -16.90 5.79 22.50
CA ALA A 287 -17.37 4.43 22.82
C ALA A 287 -16.60 3.73 23.95
N THR A 288 -15.41 4.23 24.31
CA THR A 288 -14.66 3.80 25.50
C THR A 288 -14.92 4.66 26.74
N GLU A 289 -15.60 5.80 26.59
CA GLU A 289 -15.93 6.73 27.66
C GLU A 289 -17.38 6.53 28.18
N VAL A 290 -18.31 6.11 27.31
CA VAL A 290 -19.69 5.74 27.69
C VAL A 290 -19.69 4.47 28.55
N THR A 291 -20.11 4.61 29.81
CA THR A 291 -20.14 3.50 30.79
C THR A 291 -21.47 2.75 30.83
N ASP A 292 -22.58 3.41 30.53
CA ASP A 292 -23.91 2.78 30.44
C ASP A 292 -24.28 2.44 29.00
N LYS A 293 -24.40 1.15 28.72
CA LYS A 293 -24.71 0.57 27.41
C LYS A 293 -26.17 0.73 26.98
N PHE A 294 -27.06 1.07 27.92
CA PHE A 294 -28.51 1.22 27.67
C PHE A 294 -28.97 2.67 27.83
N SER A 295 -28.06 3.61 27.56
CA SER A 295 -28.30 5.05 27.57
C SER A 295 -28.66 5.59 26.18
N HIS A 296 -29.34 6.74 26.13
CA HIS A 296 -29.55 7.48 24.87
C HIS A 296 -28.22 7.84 24.18
N GLU A 297 -27.17 8.15 24.94
CA GLU A 297 -25.84 8.42 24.41
C GLU A 297 -25.23 7.17 23.73
N ALA A 298 -25.41 5.98 24.31
CA ALA A 298 -25.00 4.72 23.69
C ALA A 298 -25.81 4.41 22.41
N LEU A 299 -27.10 4.77 22.36
CA LEU A 299 -27.95 4.60 21.18
C LEU A 299 -27.46 5.48 20.02
N ASP A 300 -27.37 6.79 20.24
CA ASP A 300 -26.96 7.78 19.23
C ASP A 300 -25.53 7.55 18.74
N LEU A 301 -24.66 7.00 19.60
CA LEU A 301 -23.30 6.62 19.26
C LEU A 301 -23.24 5.33 18.43
N SER A 302 -24.09 4.34 18.73
CA SER A 302 -24.19 3.10 17.97
C SER A 302 -24.71 3.37 16.55
N GLU A 303 -25.68 4.28 16.40
CA GLU A 303 -26.14 4.78 15.10
C GLU A 303 -24.98 5.38 14.31
N GLN A 304 -24.29 6.39 14.87
CA GLN A 304 -23.19 7.09 14.20
C GLN A 304 -22.00 6.19 13.84
N LEU A 305 -21.74 5.15 14.64
CA LEU A 305 -20.75 4.13 14.34
C LEU A 305 -21.20 3.24 13.17
N GLY A 306 -22.43 2.71 13.19
CA GLY A 306 -22.99 1.91 12.10
C GLY A 306 -22.98 2.67 10.77
N ASP A 307 -23.46 3.91 10.80
CA ASP A 307 -23.50 4.81 9.65
C ASP A 307 -22.09 5.09 9.07
N LEU A 308 -21.10 5.30 9.94
CA LEU A 308 -19.73 5.49 9.49
C LEU A 308 -19.12 4.19 8.96
N TYR A 309 -19.35 3.06 9.61
CA TYR A 309 -18.85 1.75 9.17
C TYR A 309 -19.39 1.38 7.79
N CYS A 310 -20.68 1.61 7.50
CA CYS A 310 -21.22 1.47 6.14
C CYS A 310 -20.58 2.45 5.16
N LYS A 311 -20.45 3.74 5.52
CA LYS A 311 -19.81 4.77 4.66
C LYS A 311 -18.33 4.49 4.33
N VAL A 312 -17.68 3.58 5.05
CA VAL A 312 -16.30 3.11 4.76
C VAL A 312 -16.20 1.64 4.35
N GLY A 313 -17.34 0.97 4.10
CA GLY A 313 -17.40 -0.43 3.65
C GLY A 313 -16.96 -1.48 4.68
N CYS A 314 -17.00 -1.14 5.98
CA CYS A 314 -16.70 -2.03 7.10
C CYS A 314 -17.97 -2.74 7.62
N TYR A 315 -18.73 -3.35 6.70
CA TYR A 315 -20.10 -3.83 6.94
C TYR A 315 -20.25 -4.78 8.14
N ASN A 316 -19.23 -5.59 8.48
CA ASN A 316 -19.28 -6.47 9.65
C ASN A 316 -19.38 -5.68 10.97
N LYS A 317 -18.56 -4.64 11.15
CA LYS A 317 -18.66 -3.75 12.31
C LYS A 317 -19.93 -2.89 12.27
N ALA A 318 -20.44 -2.57 11.07
CA ALA A 318 -21.73 -1.88 10.93
C ALA A 318 -22.89 -2.73 11.46
N LEU A 319 -22.93 -4.03 11.14
CA LEU A 319 -23.91 -4.96 11.70
C LEU A 319 -23.81 -5.04 13.23
N GLU A 320 -22.60 -5.17 13.79
CA GLU A 320 -22.39 -5.17 15.25
C GLU A 320 -22.93 -3.89 15.91
N ALA A 321 -22.69 -2.72 15.30
CA ALA A 321 -23.18 -1.43 15.79
C ALA A 321 -24.70 -1.27 15.66
N TYR A 322 -25.30 -1.62 14.52
CA TYR A 322 -26.76 -1.55 14.32
C TYR A 322 -27.52 -2.60 15.15
N GLN A 323 -26.92 -3.77 15.44
CA GLN A 323 -27.48 -4.74 16.38
C GLN A 323 -27.45 -4.21 17.83
N ALA A 324 -26.35 -3.57 18.25
CA ALA A 324 -26.28 -2.89 19.54
C ALA A 324 -27.30 -1.72 19.63
N GLN A 325 -27.48 -0.95 18.56
CA GLN A 325 -28.49 0.10 18.45
C GLN A 325 -29.90 -0.47 18.61
N LEU A 326 -30.23 -1.58 17.94
CA LEU A 326 -31.55 -2.22 18.03
C LEU A 326 -31.86 -2.67 19.46
N VAL A 327 -30.96 -3.43 20.09
CA VAL A 327 -31.15 -3.92 21.47
C VAL A 327 -31.24 -2.77 22.47
N CYS A 328 -30.48 -1.69 22.27
CA CYS A 328 -30.61 -0.47 23.09
C CYS A 328 -31.96 0.22 22.89
N ALA A 329 -32.45 0.33 21.65
CA ALA A 329 -33.75 0.93 21.34
C ALA A 329 -34.93 0.14 21.91
N GLU A 330 -34.86 -1.20 21.88
CA GLU A 330 -35.85 -2.10 22.49
C GLU A 330 -35.88 -1.93 24.02
N VAL A 331 -34.72 -1.91 24.68
CA VAL A 331 -34.61 -1.70 26.14
C VAL A 331 -35.08 -0.31 26.57
N LEU A 332 -34.83 0.71 25.75
CA LEU A 332 -35.32 2.08 25.96
C LEU A 332 -36.81 2.27 25.59
N GLY A 333 -37.51 1.24 25.11
CA GLY A 333 -38.92 1.31 24.75
C GLY A 333 -39.22 2.27 23.59
N LYS A 334 -38.29 2.41 22.63
CA LYS A 334 -38.45 3.31 21.48
C LYS A 334 -39.66 2.92 20.62
N PRO A 335 -40.35 3.89 19.97
CA PRO A 335 -41.53 3.63 19.17
C PRO A 335 -41.20 2.75 17.94
N ALA A 336 -42.16 1.94 17.52
CA ALA A 336 -42.00 0.98 16.41
C ALA A 336 -41.43 1.58 15.12
N ARG A 337 -41.70 2.86 14.83
CA ARG A 337 -41.12 3.58 13.67
C ARG A 337 -39.60 3.71 13.74
N GLU A 338 -39.02 3.92 14.92
CA GLU A 338 -37.56 3.99 15.09
C GLU A 338 -36.93 2.59 14.96
N LEU A 339 -37.54 1.58 15.57
CA LEU A 339 -37.12 0.17 15.44
C LEU A 339 -37.17 -0.30 13.97
N ALA A 340 -38.18 0.10 13.21
CA ALA A 340 -38.29 -0.17 11.78
C ALA A 340 -37.13 0.43 10.96
N VAL A 341 -36.69 1.65 11.28
CA VAL A 341 -35.53 2.28 10.60
C VAL A 341 -34.24 1.51 10.88
N ILE A 342 -34.02 1.04 12.11
CA ILE A 342 -32.84 0.22 12.45
C ILE A 342 -32.86 -1.11 11.67
N HIS A 343 -34.04 -1.72 11.48
CA HIS A 343 -34.17 -2.90 10.62
C HIS A 343 -33.91 -2.63 9.13
N VAL A 344 -34.27 -1.47 8.58
CA VAL A 344 -33.86 -1.07 7.21
C VAL A 344 -32.33 -1.05 7.10
N SER A 345 -31.65 -0.40 8.05
CA SER A 345 -30.18 -0.29 8.05
C SER A 345 -29.50 -1.66 8.15
N LEU A 346 -30.01 -2.56 9.00
CA LEU A 346 -29.55 -3.95 9.07
C LEU A 346 -29.77 -4.69 7.74
N ALA A 347 -30.96 -4.60 7.15
CA ALA A 347 -31.31 -5.32 5.93
C ALA A 347 -30.51 -4.84 4.70
N ALA A 348 -30.27 -3.52 4.58
CA ALA A 348 -29.38 -2.95 3.58
C ALA A 348 -27.94 -3.47 3.77
N THR A 349 -27.41 -3.41 4.99
CA THR A 349 -26.05 -3.89 5.31
C THR A 349 -25.87 -5.39 5.01
N TYR A 350 -26.89 -6.22 5.26
CA TYR A 350 -26.86 -7.64 4.86
C TYR A 350 -26.93 -7.83 3.34
N THR A 351 -27.60 -6.94 2.60
CA THR A 351 -27.69 -6.97 1.13
C THR A 351 -26.35 -6.60 0.47
N ASP A 352 -25.63 -5.64 1.04
CA ASP A 352 -24.26 -5.31 0.63
C ASP A 352 -23.31 -6.50 0.84
N LEU A 353 -23.43 -7.18 1.99
CA LEU A 353 -22.73 -8.43 2.31
C LEU A 353 -23.24 -9.67 1.53
N ARG A 354 -24.20 -9.50 0.59
CA ARG A 354 -24.85 -10.58 -0.19
C ARG A 354 -25.54 -11.67 0.64
N GLN A 355 -25.83 -11.40 1.92
CA GLN A 355 -26.56 -12.29 2.83
C GLN A 355 -28.08 -12.06 2.72
N HIS A 356 -28.61 -12.18 1.49
CA HIS A 356 -30.00 -11.81 1.16
C HIS A 356 -31.06 -12.45 2.06
N HIS A 357 -30.85 -13.69 2.54
CA HIS A 357 -31.74 -14.35 3.50
C HIS A 357 -31.96 -13.56 4.81
N ARG A 358 -30.90 -12.98 5.39
CA ARG A 358 -30.98 -12.12 6.60
C ARG A 358 -31.54 -10.74 6.30
N ALA A 359 -31.32 -10.23 5.09
CA ALA A 359 -31.96 -8.99 4.66
C ALA A 359 -33.49 -9.15 4.61
N VAL A 360 -33.99 -10.22 3.97
CA VAL A 360 -35.43 -10.55 3.93
C VAL A 360 -35.99 -10.79 5.33
N GLU A 361 -35.25 -11.44 6.24
CA GLU A 361 -35.67 -11.61 7.63
C GLU A 361 -35.88 -10.25 8.34
N HIS A 362 -34.95 -9.30 8.21
CA HIS A 362 -35.11 -7.97 8.79
C HIS A 362 -36.17 -7.10 8.11
N TYR A 363 -36.31 -7.14 6.78
CA TYR A 363 -37.42 -6.49 6.09
C TYR A 363 -38.79 -7.04 6.54
N ARG A 364 -38.89 -8.33 6.88
CA ARG A 364 -40.10 -8.93 7.47
C ARG A 364 -40.35 -8.53 8.94
N GLN A 365 -39.35 -8.03 9.67
CA GLN A 365 -39.56 -7.41 10.99
C GLN A 365 -39.96 -5.93 10.86
N GLU A 366 -39.31 -5.18 9.95
CA GLU A 366 -39.70 -3.82 9.57
C GLU A 366 -41.19 -3.74 9.18
N LEU A 367 -41.66 -4.68 8.35
CA LEU A 367 -43.05 -4.71 7.88
C LEU A 367 -44.07 -4.75 9.03
N LYS A 368 -43.84 -5.58 10.06
CA LYS A 368 -44.70 -5.69 11.26
C LYS A 368 -44.71 -4.40 12.08
N LEU A 369 -43.58 -3.68 12.10
CA LEU A 369 -43.42 -2.43 12.84
C LEU A 369 -43.98 -1.21 12.08
N ARG A 370 -44.40 -1.39 10.82
CA ARG A 370 -44.96 -0.36 9.94
C ARG A 370 -46.42 -0.57 9.54
N GLU A 371 -47.10 -1.55 10.15
CA GLU A 371 -48.53 -1.82 9.94
C GLU A 371 -49.37 -0.53 10.03
N GLY A 372 -50.09 -0.22 8.94
CA GLY A 372 -50.93 0.97 8.83
C GLY A 372 -50.32 2.13 8.03
N ASN A 373 -49.11 1.99 7.49
CA ASN A 373 -48.53 2.96 6.55
C ASN A 373 -48.35 2.35 5.14
N PRO A 374 -49.39 2.39 4.27
CA PRO A 374 -49.37 1.67 2.99
C PRO A 374 -48.27 2.14 2.02
N LYS A 375 -47.72 3.36 2.17
CA LYS A 375 -46.56 3.81 1.38
C LYS A 375 -45.30 3.04 1.78
N GLU A 376 -45.02 2.96 3.08
CA GLU A 376 -43.81 2.30 3.57
C GLU A 376 -43.94 0.77 3.51
N GLU A 377 -45.14 0.21 3.77
CA GLU A 377 -45.43 -1.21 3.51
C GLU A 377 -45.08 -1.59 2.05
N CYS A 378 -45.45 -0.75 1.06
CA CYS A 378 -45.13 -0.98 -0.35
C CYS A 378 -43.61 -1.03 -0.60
N GLU A 379 -42.88 -0.10 0.00
CA GLU A 379 -41.43 0.05 -0.15
C GLU A 379 -40.69 -1.14 0.50
N THR A 380 -41.15 -1.59 1.68
CA THR A 380 -40.67 -2.81 2.34
C THR A 380 -40.98 -4.08 1.53
N TRP A 381 -42.19 -4.22 0.97
CA TRP A 381 -42.54 -5.40 0.15
C TRP A 381 -41.73 -5.50 -1.15
N LEU A 382 -41.40 -4.37 -1.79
CA LEU A 382 -40.50 -4.36 -2.97
C LEU A 382 -39.08 -4.81 -2.59
N ASN A 383 -38.58 -4.40 -1.43
CA ASN A 383 -37.28 -4.85 -0.91
C ASN A 383 -37.28 -6.34 -0.54
N ILE A 384 -38.39 -6.86 0.02
CA ILE A 384 -38.60 -8.31 0.23
C ILE A 384 -38.57 -9.06 -1.09
N ALA A 385 -39.33 -8.61 -2.10
CA ALA A 385 -39.43 -9.30 -3.39
C ALA A 385 -38.07 -9.37 -4.11
N GLY A 386 -37.31 -8.27 -4.14
CA GLY A 386 -35.95 -8.27 -4.69
C GLY A 386 -34.96 -9.12 -3.88
N GLY A 387 -35.12 -9.18 -2.55
CA GLY A 387 -34.35 -10.10 -1.70
C GLY A 387 -34.69 -11.57 -1.96
N GLU A 388 -35.95 -11.92 -2.21
CA GLU A 388 -36.43 -13.27 -2.50
C GLU A 388 -36.05 -13.75 -3.91
N GLU A 389 -36.05 -12.84 -4.89
CA GLU A 389 -35.50 -13.04 -6.24
C GLU A 389 -34.02 -13.44 -6.18
N GLU A 390 -33.22 -12.72 -5.38
CA GLU A 390 -31.78 -12.94 -5.21
C GLU A 390 -31.41 -14.15 -4.33
N ILE A 391 -32.41 -14.76 -3.68
CA ILE A 391 -32.28 -16.07 -3.00
C ILE A 391 -32.70 -17.22 -3.94
N GLY A 392 -33.46 -16.94 -5.00
CA GLY A 392 -34.04 -17.95 -5.89
C GLY A 392 -35.24 -18.68 -5.28
N GLN A 393 -36.08 -17.98 -4.51
CA GLN A 393 -37.29 -18.56 -3.90
C GLN A 393 -38.32 -19.03 -4.94
N PRO A 394 -39.18 -20.03 -4.62
CA PRO A 394 -40.22 -20.49 -5.53
C PRO A 394 -41.25 -19.37 -5.76
N MET A 395 -41.67 -19.18 -7.01
CA MET A 395 -42.40 -17.96 -7.41
C MET A 395 -43.75 -17.75 -6.72
N GLU A 396 -44.34 -18.77 -6.10
CA GLU A 396 -45.51 -18.60 -5.25
C GLU A 396 -45.28 -17.58 -4.12
N THR A 397 -44.03 -17.41 -3.64
CA THR A 397 -43.67 -16.33 -2.71
C THR A 397 -43.41 -15.00 -3.42
N LEU A 398 -42.69 -14.98 -4.55
CA LEU A 398 -42.44 -13.73 -5.30
C LEU A 398 -43.74 -13.08 -5.80
N ASP A 399 -44.65 -13.87 -6.39
CA ASP A 399 -45.97 -13.38 -6.83
C ASP A 399 -46.78 -12.84 -5.64
N HIS A 400 -46.68 -13.46 -4.45
CA HIS A 400 -47.28 -12.94 -3.23
C HIS A 400 -46.66 -11.60 -2.82
N SER A 401 -45.34 -11.51 -2.72
CA SER A 401 -44.60 -10.29 -2.34
C SER A 401 -44.86 -9.13 -3.30
N PHE A 402 -44.89 -9.37 -4.62
CA PHE A 402 -45.24 -8.35 -5.60
C PHE A 402 -46.74 -7.97 -5.59
N SER A 403 -47.64 -8.93 -5.37
CA SER A 403 -49.09 -8.63 -5.25
C SER A 403 -49.40 -7.84 -3.99
N ALA A 404 -48.70 -8.12 -2.88
CA ALA A 404 -48.78 -7.36 -1.65
C ALA A 404 -48.28 -5.92 -1.86
N ALA A 405 -47.11 -5.73 -2.49
CA ALA A 405 -46.61 -4.42 -2.87
C ALA A 405 -47.62 -3.63 -3.73
N LEU A 406 -48.23 -4.27 -4.73
CA LEU A 406 -49.25 -3.64 -5.57
C LEU A 406 -50.47 -3.18 -4.75
N SER A 407 -50.99 -4.04 -3.87
CA SER A 407 -52.10 -3.68 -2.99
C SER A 407 -51.75 -2.59 -1.97
N CYS A 408 -50.49 -2.52 -1.51
CA CYS A 408 -49.99 -1.40 -0.71
C CYS A 408 -49.99 -0.08 -1.53
N ALA A 409 -49.49 -0.12 -2.77
CA ALA A 409 -49.46 1.04 -3.66
C ALA A 409 -50.88 1.56 -3.97
N GLU A 410 -51.82 0.67 -4.28
CA GLU A 410 -53.23 1.00 -4.50
C GLU A 410 -53.87 1.65 -3.26
N ARG A 411 -53.69 1.04 -2.07
CA ARG A 411 -54.17 1.61 -0.79
C ARG A 411 -53.52 2.96 -0.44
N SER A 412 -52.36 3.29 -1.02
CA SER A 412 -51.67 4.57 -0.78
C SER A 412 -52.13 5.73 -1.66
N GLY A 413 -52.84 5.45 -2.77
CA GLY A 413 -53.31 6.46 -3.72
C GLY A 413 -52.20 7.17 -4.54
N GLN A 414 -50.96 6.67 -4.56
CA GLN A 414 -49.81 7.34 -5.19
C GLN A 414 -49.41 6.76 -6.57
N ASN A 415 -50.07 7.20 -7.65
CA ASN A 415 -49.69 6.84 -9.04
C ASN A 415 -48.20 7.14 -9.36
N LYS A 416 -47.55 8.07 -8.64
CA LYS A 416 -46.10 8.34 -8.78
C LYS A 416 -45.20 7.12 -8.53
N LEU A 417 -45.62 6.16 -7.70
CA LEU A 417 -44.87 4.91 -7.49
C LEU A 417 -44.93 3.98 -8.71
N GLN A 418 -45.98 4.09 -9.55
CA GLN A 418 -46.10 3.33 -10.81
C GLN A 418 -45.24 3.95 -11.92
N TRP A 419 -45.22 5.27 -12.05
CA TRP A 419 -44.52 5.98 -13.15
C TRP A 419 -42.99 6.03 -13.03
N ASN A 420 -42.44 5.90 -11.81
CA ASN A 420 -41.00 5.90 -11.58
C ASN A 420 -40.31 4.60 -12.03
N ARG A 421 -41.06 3.57 -12.46
CA ARG A 421 -40.51 2.33 -13.00
C ARG A 421 -39.78 2.60 -14.32
N ARG A 422 -38.46 2.39 -14.30
CA ARG A 422 -37.54 2.54 -15.43
C ARG A 422 -36.87 1.19 -15.73
N ASN A 423 -36.55 0.92 -16.99
CA ASN A 423 -35.69 -0.22 -17.35
C ASN A 423 -34.19 0.15 -17.28
N GLU A 424 -33.32 -0.77 -17.70
CA GLU A 424 -31.86 -0.62 -17.63
C GLU A 424 -31.31 0.64 -18.33
N LYS A 425 -31.97 1.06 -19.42
CA LYS A 425 -31.71 2.28 -20.21
C LYS A 425 -32.38 3.54 -19.64
N GLY A 426 -33.24 3.40 -18.64
CA GLY A 426 -33.97 4.53 -18.05
C GLY A 426 -35.32 4.81 -18.72
N GLU A 427 -35.70 4.07 -19.77
CA GLU A 427 -36.99 4.19 -20.46
C GLU A 427 -38.14 3.99 -19.45
N THR A 428 -39.11 4.91 -19.40
CA THR A 428 -40.35 4.71 -18.62
C THR A 428 -41.40 3.95 -19.45
N VAL A 429 -42.51 3.54 -18.83
CA VAL A 429 -43.65 2.92 -19.53
C VAL A 429 -44.19 3.77 -20.69
N LEU A 430 -44.08 5.10 -20.64
CA LEU A 430 -44.44 5.99 -21.73
C LEU A 430 -43.44 5.90 -22.90
N HIS A 431 -42.13 5.83 -22.61
CA HIS A 431 -41.10 5.65 -23.64
C HIS A 431 -41.30 4.33 -24.38
N ARG A 432 -41.58 3.23 -23.65
CA ARG A 432 -41.93 1.93 -24.24
C ARG A 432 -43.13 2.01 -25.17
N ALA A 433 -44.23 2.60 -24.70
CA ALA A 433 -45.45 2.76 -25.51
C ALA A 433 -45.21 3.60 -26.79
N CYS A 434 -44.32 4.60 -26.72
CA CYS A 434 -43.89 5.37 -27.90
C CYS A 434 -43.02 4.56 -28.86
N ILE A 435 -42.01 3.83 -28.38
CA ILE A 435 -41.16 2.95 -29.22
C ILE A 435 -42.02 1.90 -29.94
N GLU A 436 -42.93 1.27 -29.19
CA GLU A 436 -43.77 0.15 -29.64
C GLU A 436 -44.97 0.58 -30.50
N GLY A 437 -45.17 1.88 -30.73
CA GLY A 437 -46.27 2.40 -31.55
C GLY A 437 -47.67 2.28 -30.90
N ASN A 438 -47.75 2.05 -29.59
CA ASN A 438 -49.01 1.74 -28.91
C ASN A 438 -49.75 3.01 -28.45
N LEU A 439 -50.39 3.70 -29.41
CA LEU A 439 -51.13 4.95 -29.16
C LEU A 439 -52.16 4.83 -28.01
N LYS A 440 -52.87 3.71 -27.88
CA LYS A 440 -53.87 3.50 -26.82
C LYS A 440 -53.23 3.49 -25.42
N GLN A 441 -52.02 2.94 -25.31
CA GLN A 441 -51.26 2.94 -24.05
C GLN A 441 -50.65 4.32 -23.76
N VAL A 442 -50.17 5.04 -24.79
CA VAL A 442 -49.75 6.45 -24.64
C VAL A 442 -50.91 7.32 -24.15
N GLN A 443 -52.11 7.18 -24.74
CA GLN A 443 -53.34 7.86 -24.33
C GLN A 443 -53.66 7.58 -22.86
N TYR A 444 -53.80 6.31 -22.49
CA TYR A 444 -54.09 5.89 -21.11
C TYR A 444 -53.06 6.43 -20.10
N LEU A 445 -51.76 6.30 -20.38
CA LEU A 445 -50.71 6.76 -19.46
C LEU A 445 -50.77 8.28 -19.22
N LEU A 446 -51.05 9.07 -20.26
CA LEU A 446 -51.16 10.53 -20.10
C LEU A 446 -52.49 10.97 -19.49
N ASP A 447 -53.57 10.21 -19.68
CA ASP A 447 -54.84 10.42 -18.98
C ASP A 447 -54.75 10.08 -17.48
N GLN A 448 -53.91 9.10 -17.10
CA GLN A 448 -53.60 8.79 -15.70
C GLN A 448 -52.49 9.70 -15.10
N GLY A 449 -52.07 10.73 -15.83
CA GLY A 449 -51.15 11.77 -15.32
C GLY A 449 -49.67 11.38 -15.29
N HIS A 450 -49.21 10.45 -16.13
CA HIS A 450 -47.78 10.22 -16.33
C HIS A 450 -47.13 11.51 -16.89
N PRO A 451 -45.99 12.01 -16.32
CA PRO A 451 -45.38 13.25 -16.83
C PRO A 451 -44.77 13.06 -18.23
N VAL A 452 -45.11 13.94 -19.17
CA VAL A 452 -44.76 13.79 -20.60
C VAL A 452 -43.26 13.95 -20.87
N ASN A 453 -42.65 14.97 -20.27
CA ASN A 453 -41.26 15.38 -20.54
C ASN A 453 -40.23 14.74 -19.60
N LEU A 454 -40.49 13.51 -19.12
CA LEU A 454 -39.44 12.73 -18.46
C LEU A 454 -38.39 12.31 -19.49
N ARG A 455 -37.14 12.24 -19.04
CA ARG A 455 -36.00 11.76 -19.82
C ARG A 455 -35.52 10.41 -19.31
N ASP A 456 -35.05 9.55 -20.20
CA ASP A 456 -34.38 8.27 -19.93
C ASP A 456 -32.92 8.47 -19.43
N TYR A 457 -32.04 7.45 -19.51
CA TYR A 457 -30.61 7.63 -19.20
C TYR A 457 -29.77 8.06 -20.40
N CYS A 458 -30.23 7.87 -21.64
CA CYS A 458 -29.63 8.52 -22.81
C CYS A 458 -29.93 10.04 -22.87
N GLY A 459 -30.86 10.53 -22.05
CA GLY A 459 -31.26 11.93 -21.96
C GLY A 459 -32.41 12.30 -22.90
N TRP A 460 -32.98 11.33 -23.59
CA TRP A 460 -34.08 11.46 -24.56
C TRP A 460 -35.43 11.43 -23.87
N THR A 461 -36.43 12.08 -24.47
CA THR A 461 -37.82 12.05 -24.00
C THR A 461 -38.66 11.08 -24.85
N ALA A 462 -39.85 10.71 -24.36
CA ALA A 462 -40.81 9.91 -25.12
C ALA A 462 -41.21 10.51 -26.50
N LEU A 463 -41.01 11.83 -26.70
CA LEU A 463 -41.16 12.49 -28.01
C LEU A 463 -39.98 12.21 -28.95
N HIS A 464 -38.74 12.17 -28.45
CA HIS A 464 -37.59 11.75 -29.26
C HIS A 464 -37.80 10.32 -29.76
N GLU A 465 -38.23 9.39 -28.88
CA GLU A 465 -38.54 8.02 -29.28
C GLU A 465 -39.62 7.93 -30.36
N ALA A 466 -40.77 8.58 -30.14
CA ALA A 466 -41.86 8.60 -31.14
C ALA A 466 -41.40 9.18 -32.50
N CYS A 467 -40.48 10.14 -32.49
CA CYS A 467 -39.86 10.72 -33.68
C CYS A 467 -38.83 9.82 -34.37
N ASN A 468 -37.99 9.09 -33.61
CA ASN A 468 -36.98 8.16 -34.16
C ASN A 468 -37.60 6.92 -34.81
N TYR A 469 -38.80 6.50 -34.37
CA TYR A 469 -39.55 5.38 -34.97
C TYR A 469 -40.65 5.82 -35.94
N GLY A 470 -40.89 7.14 -36.08
CA GLY A 470 -41.79 7.69 -37.11
C GLY A 470 -43.29 7.61 -36.78
N HIS A 471 -43.68 7.46 -35.52
CA HIS A 471 -45.07 7.25 -35.10
C HIS A 471 -45.90 8.55 -35.06
N GLU A 472 -46.32 9.02 -36.23
CA GLU A 472 -46.97 10.33 -36.45
C GLU A 472 -48.16 10.62 -35.50
N GLU A 473 -49.09 9.67 -35.32
CA GLU A 473 -50.25 9.84 -34.43
C GLU A 473 -49.83 10.01 -32.95
N ILE A 474 -48.78 9.31 -32.52
CA ILE A 474 -48.23 9.44 -31.16
C ILE A 474 -47.52 10.79 -31.03
N VAL A 475 -46.74 11.22 -32.02
CA VAL A 475 -46.10 12.54 -32.01
C VAL A 475 -47.13 13.65 -31.91
N ALA A 476 -48.21 13.61 -32.70
CA ALA A 476 -49.31 14.57 -32.60
C ALA A 476 -49.90 14.60 -31.18
N PHE A 477 -50.24 13.43 -30.62
CA PHE A 477 -50.85 13.34 -29.30
C PHE A 477 -49.91 13.75 -28.15
N LEU A 478 -48.61 13.44 -28.22
CA LEU A 478 -47.61 13.90 -27.26
C LEU A 478 -47.50 15.44 -27.26
N LEU A 479 -47.50 16.06 -28.43
CA LEU A 479 -47.47 17.52 -28.58
C LEU A 479 -48.76 18.15 -28.03
N ASP A 480 -49.92 17.55 -28.31
CA ASP A 480 -51.23 17.99 -27.77
C ASP A 480 -51.31 17.86 -26.24
N ARG A 481 -50.44 17.04 -25.62
CA ARG A 481 -50.26 16.91 -24.16
C ARG A 481 -49.06 17.70 -23.61
N GLY A 482 -48.45 18.58 -24.39
CA GLY A 482 -47.39 19.48 -23.92
C GLY A 482 -45.98 18.89 -23.92
N ALA A 483 -45.69 17.94 -24.82
CA ALA A 483 -44.31 17.52 -25.07
C ALA A 483 -43.45 18.69 -25.61
N ASN A 484 -42.22 18.82 -25.12
CA ASN A 484 -41.32 19.90 -25.51
C ASN A 484 -40.77 19.66 -26.94
N ILE A 485 -41.41 20.31 -27.92
CA ILE A 485 -41.11 20.13 -29.35
C ILE A 485 -39.67 20.49 -29.76
N ASN A 486 -39.02 21.35 -28.97
CA ASN A 486 -37.65 21.83 -29.18
C ASN A 486 -36.70 21.37 -28.06
N ASP A 487 -37.00 20.24 -27.39
CA ASP A 487 -36.15 19.69 -26.33
C ASP A 487 -34.76 19.32 -26.88
N PRO A 488 -33.64 19.80 -26.30
CA PRO A 488 -32.28 19.58 -26.83
C PRO A 488 -31.62 18.28 -26.34
N GLY A 489 -32.43 17.34 -25.85
CA GLY A 489 -31.98 16.16 -25.13
C GLY A 489 -31.20 16.48 -23.84
N GLY A 490 -30.60 15.45 -23.26
CA GLY A 490 -29.65 15.50 -22.14
C GLY A 490 -28.38 16.30 -22.45
N ARG A 491 -27.54 16.49 -21.42
CA ARG A 491 -26.28 17.24 -21.56
C ARG A 491 -25.35 16.64 -22.61
N ASP A 492 -25.42 15.32 -22.73
CA ASP A 492 -24.57 14.48 -23.58
C ASP A 492 -25.22 14.20 -24.95
N CYS A 493 -26.44 14.71 -25.20
CA CYS A 493 -27.16 14.56 -26.48
C CYS A 493 -26.77 15.61 -27.54
N GLU A 494 -25.70 16.37 -27.33
CA GLU A 494 -25.15 17.33 -28.31
C GLU A 494 -26.12 18.42 -28.82
N GLY A 495 -27.25 18.65 -28.15
CA GLY A 495 -28.30 19.58 -28.62
C GLY A 495 -29.12 19.04 -29.80
N VAL A 496 -29.15 17.72 -29.99
CA VAL A 496 -30.11 17.03 -30.85
C VAL A 496 -31.54 17.29 -30.36
N THR A 497 -32.51 17.40 -31.26
CA THR A 497 -33.92 17.64 -30.96
C THR A 497 -34.81 16.63 -31.68
N PRO A 498 -36.10 16.47 -31.32
CA PRO A 498 -37.01 15.55 -32.01
C PRO A 498 -37.10 15.80 -33.53
N LEU A 499 -36.92 17.05 -33.99
CA LEU A 499 -36.84 17.36 -35.42
C LEU A 499 -35.56 16.81 -36.08
N HIS A 500 -34.40 16.95 -35.43
CA HIS A 500 -33.17 16.33 -35.91
C HIS A 500 -33.32 14.80 -36.02
N ASP A 501 -33.98 14.17 -35.06
CA ASP A 501 -34.22 12.72 -35.06
C ASP A 501 -35.11 12.27 -36.22
N THR A 502 -36.25 12.94 -36.46
CA THR A 502 -37.09 12.62 -37.64
C THR A 502 -36.33 12.77 -38.95
N LEU A 503 -35.43 13.75 -39.06
CA LEU A 503 -34.64 13.99 -40.27
C LEU A 503 -33.50 12.98 -40.44
N ASN A 504 -32.83 12.59 -39.35
CA ASN A 504 -31.79 11.55 -39.35
C ASN A 504 -32.36 10.18 -39.75
N CYS A 505 -33.57 9.85 -39.27
CA CYS A 505 -34.25 8.60 -39.55
C CYS A 505 -35.11 8.63 -40.85
N GLY A 506 -35.27 9.80 -41.48
CA GLY A 506 -35.98 9.95 -42.76
C GLY A 506 -37.52 9.99 -42.66
N HIS A 507 -38.08 10.26 -41.48
CA HIS A 507 -39.51 10.31 -41.20
C HIS A 507 -40.14 11.65 -41.63
N PHE A 508 -40.12 11.93 -42.94
CA PHE A 508 -40.64 13.18 -43.55
C PHE A 508 -42.09 13.57 -43.22
N PRO A 509 -43.05 12.65 -42.95
CA PRO A 509 -44.38 13.01 -42.46
C PRO A 509 -44.31 13.64 -41.05
N VAL A 510 -43.63 12.97 -40.12
CA VAL A 510 -43.42 13.45 -38.76
C VAL A 510 -42.58 14.74 -38.72
N ALA A 511 -41.58 14.87 -39.60
CA ALA A 511 -40.82 16.11 -39.74
C ALA A 511 -41.70 17.29 -40.19
N ARG A 512 -42.69 17.07 -41.07
CA ARG A 512 -43.69 18.08 -41.44
C ARG A 512 -44.61 18.42 -40.28
N LEU A 513 -45.19 17.42 -39.62
CA LEU A 513 -46.01 17.60 -38.41
C LEU A 513 -45.27 18.42 -37.35
N LEU A 514 -43.99 18.13 -37.08
CA LEU A 514 -43.18 18.91 -36.15
C LEU A 514 -43.05 20.38 -36.57
N VAL A 515 -42.70 20.65 -37.84
CA VAL A 515 -42.58 22.04 -38.33
C VAL A 515 -43.92 22.78 -38.30
N GLU A 516 -45.01 22.12 -38.70
CA GLU A 516 -46.39 22.65 -38.63
C GLU A 516 -46.83 22.95 -37.18
N ARG A 517 -46.37 22.15 -36.21
CA ARG A 517 -46.60 22.36 -34.78
C ARG A 517 -45.57 23.29 -34.11
N GLY A 518 -44.68 23.93 -34.87
CA GLY A 518 -43.76 24.98 -34.37
C GLY A 518 -42.35 24.51 -33.97
N ALA A 519 -41.88 23.37 -34.48
CA ALA A 519 -40.48 22.96 -34.30
C ALA A 519 -39.52 23.94 -34.99
N SER A 520 -38.48 24.35 -34.29
CA SER A 520 -37.54 25.36 -34.76
C SER A 520 -36.47 24.75 -35.66
N VAL A 521 -36.59 25.01 -36.96
CA VAL A 521 -35.60 24.65 -38.01
C VAL A 521 -34.25 25.36 -37.86
N THR A 522 -34.08 26.25 -36.86
CA THR A 522 -32.85 27.03 -36.65
C THR A 522 -32.01 26.58 -35.46
N VAL A 523 -32.50 25.65 -34.63
CA VAL A 523 -31.72 25.04 -33.53
C VAL A 523 -30.57 24.23 -34.12
N ARG A 524 -29.36 24.41 -33.57
CA ARG A 524 -28.14 23.75 -34.06
C ARG A 524 -27.61 22.79 -33.00
N ASN A 525 -27.51 21.51 -33.35
CA ASN A 525 -26.69 20.56 -32.58
C ASN A 525 -25.18 20.88 -32.74
N SER A 526 -24.33 20.33 -31.88
CA SER A 526 -22.89 20.61 -31.91
C SER A 526 -22.13 19.94 -33.07
N LYS A 527 -22.69 18.93 -33.74
CA LYS A 527 -22.05 18.28 -34.92
C LYS A 527 -21.84 19.27 -36.07
N VAL A 528 -22.79 20.18 -36.30
CA VAL A 528 -22.70 21.26 -37.31
C VAL A 528 -21.53 22.22 -37.05
N ARG A 529 -20.93 22.21 -35.85
CA ARG A 529 -19.77 23.04 -35.53
C ARG A 529 -18.45 22.49 -36.08
N GLN A 530 -18.36 21.20 -36.40
CA GLN A 530 -17.15 20.60 -37.00
C GLN A 530 -17.08 20.85 -38.51
N THR A 531 -18.22 20.82 -39.22
CA THR A 531 -18.30 20.93 -40.69
C THR A 531 -18.11 22.36 -41.25
N ARG A 532 -17.62 23.30 -40.44
CA ARG A 532 -17.41 24.71 -40.84
C ARG A 532 -15.99 25.25 -40.70
N ASN A 533 -15.03 24.42 -40.27
CA ASN A 533 -13.60 24.79 -40.22
C ASN A 533 -12.80 24.36 -41.47
N GLU A 534 -13.43 23.75 -42.47
CA GLU A 534 -12.79 23.29 -43.72
C GLU A 534 -13.32 24.02 -44.96
N SER A 535 -13.37 25.36 -44.95
CA SER A 535 -13.61 26.15 -46.17
C SER A 535 -13.09 27.60 -46.11
N SER A 536 -12.17 27.93 -47.00
CA SER A 536 -12.08 29.26 -47.63
C SER A 536 -13.31 29.43 -48.56
N SER A 537 -13.86 30.62 -48.88
CA SER A 537 -13.38 32.00 -48.73
C SER A 537 -14.53 33.02 -48.58
N SER A 538 -14.19 34.24 -48.16
CA SER A 538 -14.82 35.54 -48.54
C SER A 538 -16.36 35.75 -48.56
N ASP A 539 -16.82 36.60 -47.62
CA ASP A 539 -17.63 37.82 -47.85
C ASP A 539 -19.13 37.81 -48.29
N HIS A 540 -19.86 38.71 -47.60
CA HIS A 540 -21.07 39.48 -47.99
C HIS A 540 -22.48 38.84 -47.93
N PHE A 541 -23.48 39.70 -48.19
CA PHE A 541 -24.77 39.79 -47.47
C PHE A 541 -26.00 39.23 -48.21
N ASP A 542 -26.93 38.70 -47.41
CA ASP A 542 -28.41 38.73 -47.50
C ASP A 542 -29.28 37.99 -48.55
N SER A 543 -30.50 37.70 -48.09
CA SER A 543 -31.78 37.42 -48.78
C SER A 543 -32.01 36.16 -49.65
N ASP A 544 -33.19 35.58 -49.39
CA ASP A 544 -34.15 34.87 -50.28
C ASP A 544 -33.90 33.52 -50.99
N ILE A 545 -34.77 32.56 -50.60
CA ILE A 545 -35.62 31.68 -51.45
C ILE A 545 -34.94 30.82 -52.54
N SER A 546 -34.91 29.49 -52.35
CA SER A 546 -35.76 28.51 -53.09
C SER A 546 -35.29 27.04 -52.92
N LEU A 547 -36.15 26.08 -53.26
CA LEU A 547 -35.91 24.64 -53.25
C LEU A 547 -35.48 24.11 -54.63
N SER A 548 -34.64 23.06 -54.65
CA SER A 548 -34.80 21.79 -55.43
C SER A 548 -33.45 21.19 -55.87
N PRO A 549 -33.37 19.88 -56.21
CA PRO A 549 -33.95 18.75 -55.49
C PRO A 549 -32.92 17.60 -55.28
N LEU A 550 -32.82 17.02 -54.08
CA LEU A 550 -31.92 15.89 -53.85
C LEU A 550 -32.48 14.59 -54.47
N ARG A 551 -31.67 13.91 -55.30
CA ARG A 551 -31.95 12.55 -55.80
C ARG A 551 -31.36 11.47 -54.87
N PRO A 552 -31.97 10.26 -54.82
CA PRO A 552 -31.71 9.30 -53.75
C PRO A 552 -30.61 8.27 -54.06
N VAL A 553 -29.80 7.88 -53.06
CA VAL A 553 -28.89 6.73 -53.15
C VAL A 553 -28.87 5.89 -51.85
N ARG A 554 -29.65 4.80 -51.89
CA ARG A 554 -29.44 3.47 -51.28
C ARG A 554 -29.31 3.29 -49.75
N SER A 555 -30.09 2.34 -49.28
CA SER A 555 -30.04 1.68 -47.97
C SER A 555 -28.78 0.82 -47.75
N ARG A 556 -28.49 0.51 -46.48
CA ARG A 556 -27.42 -0.43 -46.05
C ARG A 556 -28.05 -1.78 -45.60
N PRO A 557 -27.40 -2.95 -45.78
CA PRO A 557 -28.08 -4.26 -45.69
C PRO A 557 -28.19 -4.87 -44.29
N ARG A 558 -29.08 -5.87 -44.16
CA ARG A 558 -29.13 -6.82 -43.03
C ARG A 558 -27.90 -7.74 -42.99
N SER A 559 -27.57 -8.25 -41.80
CA SER A 559 -26.73 -9.44 -41.61
C SER A 559 -27.54 -10.76 -41.74
N PRO A 560 -26.90 -11.92 -42.03
CA PRO A 560 -27.59 -13.13 -42.48
C PRO A 560 -27.89 -14.16 -41.36
N ALA A 561 -28.71 -15.16 -41.70
CA ALA A 561 -29.01 -16.34 -40.88
C ALA A 561 -28.08 -17.54 -41.21
N VAL A 562 -28.10 -18.56 -40.34
CA VAL A 562 -27.50 -19.89 -40.58
C VAL A 562 -28.56 -20.83 -41.14
N GLN A 563 -28.18 -21.69 -42.09
CA GLN A 563 -29.06 -22.70 -42.71
C GLN A 563 -28.63 -24.13 -42.39
N SER A 564 -29.60 -25.04 -42.35
CA SER A 564 -29.43 -26.45 -42.69
C SER A 564 -30.69 -26.98 -43.37
N SER A 565 -30.52 -27.92 -44.30
CA SER A 565 -31.51 -28.58 -45.17
C SER A 565 -32.72 -29.19 -44.41
N GLN A 566 -33.86 -29.58 -45.03
CA GLN A 566 -34.06 -30.03 -46.41
C GLN A 566 -35.56 -29.97 -46.88
N GLU A 567 -35.76 -30.22 -48.19
CA GLU A 567 -36.96 -30.33 -49.05
C GLU A 567 -38.16 -31.18 -48.49
N PHE A 568 -39.43 -31.20 -48.98
CA PHE A 568 -40.13 -30.80 -50.23
C PHE A 568 -41.61 -30.31 -49.94
N PRO A 569 -42.38 -29.74 -50.92
CA PRO A 569 -43.75 -29.15 -50.78
C PRO A 569 -44.91 -30.09 -51.25
N PRO A 570 -46.22 -29.68 -51.37
CA PRO A 570 -46.94 -28.41 -51.09
C PRO A 570 -47.97 -28.57 -49.92
N SER A 571 -49.29 -28.23 -49.86
CA SER A 571 -50.39 -27.67 -50.71
C SER A 571 -51.64 -27.48 -49.80
N GLN A 572 -52.67 -26.62 -49.99
CA GLN A 572 -52.96 -25.46 -50.86
C GLN A 572 -54.20 -24.66 -50.29
N ASP A 573 -54.64 -23.60 -51.00
CA ASP A 573 -55.97 -22.95 -51.06
C ASP A 573 -56.67 -22.26 -49.84
N VAL A 574 -56.90 -20.95 -50.06
CA VAL A 574 -57.90 -20.00 -49.50
C VAL A 574 -59.37 -20.40 -49.85
N PRO A 575 -60.47 -19.76 -49.32
CA PRO A 575 -60.58 -18.41 -48.71
C PRO A 575 -61.54 -18.19 -47.49
N SER A 576 -61.29 -17.07 -46.79
CA SER A 576 -62.20 -16.00 -46.30
C SER A 576 -63.58 -16.25 -45.61
N VAL A 577 -63.90 -15.30 -44.70
CA VAL A 577 -65.19 -15.00 -44.04
C VAL A 577 -65.70 -16.01 -43.00
N TYR A 578 -65.81 -15.56 -41.73
CA TYR A 578 -67.07 -15.55 -40.96
C TYR A 578 -66.96 -14.66 -39.71
N GLU A 579 -68.09 -14.11 -39.27
CA GLU A 579 -68.27 -13.31 -38.05
C GLU A 579 -69.33 -13.99 -37.14
N PHE A 580 -69.54 -13.47 -35.92
CA PHE A 580 -70.59 -13.78 -34.92
C PHE A 580 -70.38 -14.91 -33.88
N ARG A 581 -70.15 -14.43 -32.63
CA ARG A 581 -70.81 -14.75 -31.34
C ARG A 581 -70.66 -16.09 -30.57
N GLU A 582 -70.48 -15.89 -29.25
CA GLU A 582 -71.06 -16.63 -28.10
C GLU A 582 -70.62 -18.10 -27.83
N ALA A 583 -70.43 -18.58 -26.59
CA ALA A 583 -70.42 -17.93 -25.25
C ALA A 583 -69.71 -18.76 -24.15
N VAL A 584 -69.12 -18.04 -23.17
CA VAL A 584 -68.95 -18.34 -21.71
C VAL A 584 -68.42 -19.71 -21.24
N LEU A 585 -67.27 -19.70 -20.54
CA LEU A 585 -67.07 -20.27 -19.17
C LEU A 585 -65.75 -19.71 -18.53
N PRO A 586 -65.40 -20.00 -17.26
CA PRO A 586 -65.15 -18.98 -16.23
C PRO A 586 -63.73 -18.36 -16.21
N PRO A 587 -63.53 -17.22 -15.52
CA PRO A 587 -62.21 -16.58 -15.40
C PRO A 587 -61.26 -17.39 -14.52
N GLN A 588 -60.08 -17.71 -15.04
CA GLN A 588 -58.94 -18.16 -14.24
C GLN A 588 -58.09 -16.96 -13.78
N SER A 589 -57.59 -17.03 -12.55
CA SER A 589 -56.70 -16.02 -11.98
C SER A 589 -55.43 -15.86 -12.82
N LYS A 590 -55.14 -14.65 -13.27
CA LYS A 590 -53.89 -14.33 -13.98
C LYS A 590 -52.79 -14.07 -12.94
N SER A 591 -51.93 -15.06 -12.72
CA SER A 591 -50.72 -14.90 -11.90
C SER A 591 -49.80 -13.82 -12.49
N GLY A 592 -49.34 -12.90 -11.64
CA GLY A 592 -48.47 -11.77 -12.02
C GLY A 592 -47.15 -12.22 -12.64
N ARG A 593 -46.70 -13.44 -12.31
CA ARG A 593 -45.54 -14.10 -12.90
C ARG A 593 -45.47 -13.98 -14.41
N LEU A 594 -46.56 -14.18 -15.13
CA LEU A 594 -46.47 -14.40 -16.59
C LEU A 594 -46.13 -13.12 -17.36
N GLU A 595 -46.52 -11.95 -16.84
CA GLU A 595 -46.12 -10.66 -17.40
C GLU A 595 -44.70 -10.26 -16.93
N TYR A 596 -44.38 -10.51 -15.65
CA TYR A 596 -43.05 -10.29 -15.09
C TYR A 596 -41.97 -11.17 -15.73
N GLN A 597 -42.23 -12.45 -16.01
CA GLN A 597 -41.29 -13.35 -16.70
C GLN A 597 -41.09 -13.02 -18.17
N LYS A 598 -42.10 -12.50 -18.87
CA LYS A 598 -41.93 -11.98 -20.24
C LYS A 598 -41.05 -10.72 -20.27
N ALA A 599 -41.03 -9.94 -19.18
CA ALA A 599 -40.04 -8.89 -18.99
C ALA A 599 -38.64 -9.48 -18.67
N MET A 600 -38.53 -10.39 -17.70
CA MET A 600 -37.24 -10.97 -17.27
C MET A 600 -36.52 -11.75 -18.38
N GLN A 601 -37.22 -12.46 -19.28
CA GLN A 601 -36.55 -13.18 -20.38
C GLN A 601 -35.80 -12.26 -21.36
N ASN A 602 -35.98 -10.94 -21.25
CA ASN A 602 -35.24 -9.94 -22.02
C ASN A 602 -34.24 -9.12 -21.17
N LEU A 603 -34.02 -9.43 -19.87
CA LEU A 603 -33.04 -8.77 -19.01
C LEU A 603 -31.91 -9.71 -18.57
N GLY A 604 -30.68 -9.34 -18.90
CA GLY A 604 -29.48 -10.07 -18.53
C GLY A 604 -28.72 -9.45 -17.36
N SER A 605 -29.06 -9.86 -16.13
CA SER A 605 -28.24 -9.64 -14.92
C SER A 605 -28.10 -8.18 -14.39
N ALA A 606 -29.23 -7.54 -14.06
CA ALA A 606 -29.28 -6.22 -13.41
C ALA A 606 -29.05 -6.24 -11.88
N LYS A 607 -27.81 -6.49 -11.39
CA LYS A 607 -27.46 -6.47 -9.94
C LYS A 607 -26.55 -5.29 -9.52
N SER A 608 -26.80 -4.08 -10.04
CA SER A 608 -26.03 -2.88 -9.69
C SER A 608 -26.80 -1.55 -9.89
N ARG A 609 -27.83 -1.30 -9.08
CA ARG A 609 -28.41 0.06 -8.91
C ARG A 609 -29.36 0.20 -7.68
N LEU A 610 -28.81 0.09 -6.46
CA LEU A 610 -29.47 0.63 -5.25
C LEU A 610 -28.50 1.24 -4.20
N LEU A 611 -27.25 1.50 -4.58
CA LEU A 611 -26.31 2.37 -3.86
C LEU A 611 -26.21 3.72 -4.59
N SER A 612 -27.23 4.56 -4.47
CA SER A 612 -27.28 5.86 -5.17
C SER A 612 -27.86 7.02 -4.34
N GLN A 613 -27.62 6.97 -3.03
CA GLN A 613 -27.60 8.12 -2.11
C GLN A 613 -26.80 7.72 -0.85
N SER A 614 -26.28 8.72 -0.13
CA SER A 614 -25.45 8.62 1.11
C SER A 614 -24.18 7.73 1.11
N LEU A 615 -23.86 7.01 0.04
CA LEU A 615 -22.54 6.41 -0.21
C LEU A 615 -21.94 6.95 -1.52
N SER A 616 -20.78 7.61 -1.43
CA SER A 616 -20.05 8.08 -2.61
C SER A 616 -19.17 6.94 -3.14
N GLU A 617 -19.77 5.95 -3.79
CA GLU A 617 -19.00 4.96 -4.55
C GLU A 617 -18.09 5.68 -5.55
N PRO A 618 -16.81 5.29 -5.69
CA PRO A 618 -16.00 5.77 -6.80
C PRO A 618 -16.62 5.22 -8.09
N ALA A 619 -16.79 6.08 -9.09
CA ALA A 619 -17.05 5.58 -10.44
C ALA A 619 -15.96 4.58 -10.81
N PHE A 620 -16.33 3.45 -11.42
CA PHE A 620 -15.37 2.47 -11.90
C PHE A 620 -14.61 3.03 -13.11
N THR A 621 -13.56 3.81 -12.81
CA THR A 621 -12.34 3.66 -13.58
C THR A 621 -11.80 2.25 -13.31
N SER A 622 -11.92 1.38 -14.31
CA SER A 622 -10.78 0.54 -14.66
C SER A 622 -9.52 1.41 -14.60
N THR A 623 -8.49 0.92 -13.91
CA THR A 623 -7.22 1.60 -13.53
C THR A 623 -7.01 2.92 -14.28
N PRO A 624 -7.22 4.08 -13.61
CA PRO A 624 -7.55 5.35 -14.26
C PRO A 624 -6.63 5.57 -15.46
N ALA A 625 -7.25 5.73 -16.64
CA ALA A 625 -6.58 5.77 -17.92
C ALA A 625 -5.31 6.62 -17.81
N VAL A 626 -4.16 5.94 -17.75
CA VAL A 626 -2.88 6.59 -17.45
C VAL A 626 -2.69 7.63 -18.55
N SER A 627 -2.72 8.92 -18.18
CA SER A 627 -2.36 9.99 -19.11
C SER A 627 -0.98 9.67 -19.66
N ALA A 628 -0.78 9.85 -20.96
CA ALA A 628 0.15 9.11 -21.82
C ALA A 628 1.63 9.44 -21.54
N ASN A 629 2.08 9.06 -20.35
CA ASN A 629 3.46 9.04 -19.91
C ASN A 629 3.99 7.61 -19.92
N SER A 630 3.87 6.97 -21.09
CA SER A 630 5.00 6.25 -21.64
C SER A 630 6.06 7.27 -22.09
N ARG A 631 6.69 7.93 -21.11
CA ARG A 631 7.83 8.83 -21.32
C ARG A 631 9.09 8.18 -20.80
N THR A 632 9.92 7.75 -21.73
CA THR A 632 11.32 7.43 -21.48
C THR A 632 12.03 8.65 -20.94
N ALA A 633 12.61 8.53 -19.74
CA ALA A 633 13.70 9.30 -19.14
C ALA A 633 13.90 10.81 -19.50
N LEU A 634 14.03 11.62 -18.43
CA LEU A 634 14.50 13.02 -18.35
C LEU A 634 13.44 14.14 -18.41
N VAL A 635 13.14 14.73 -17.25
CA VAL A 635 12.91 16.19 -17.13
C VAL A 635 13.38 16.73 -15.76
N PRO A 636 13.81 18.01 -15.65
CA PRO A 636 14.33 18.59 -14.40
C PRO A 636 13.27 19.21 -13.47
N GLU A 637 13.73 19.70 -12.32
CA GLU A 637 12.97 20.54 -11.39
C GLU A 637 12.80 21.97 -11.95
N ASP A 638 11.59 22.56 -11.94
CA ASP A 638 11.28 23.82 -11.20
C ASP A 638 9.89 24.46 -11.45
N GLN A 639 9.55 25.43 -10.59
CA GLN A 639 8.56 26.53 -10.73
C GLN A 639 7.03 26.27 -10.62
N TYR A 640 6.54 26.46 -9.38
CA TYR A 640 5.64 27.55 -8.95
C TYR A 640 4.50 28.04 -9.86
N LEU A 641 3.27 28.06 -9.31
CA LEU A 641 2.62 29.31 -8.88
C LEU A 641 1.54 29.03 -7.81
N ALA A 642 1.02 30.08 -7.18
CA ALA A 642 0.10 29.99 -6.04
C ALA A 642 -1.37 29.91 -6.47
N ASP A 643 -2.24 29.50 -5.54
CA ASP A 643 -3.17 30.44 -4.92
C ASP A 643 -3.60 29.91 -3.53
N ASP A 644 -3.81 30.83 -2.59
CA ASP A 644 -4.43 30.53 -1.30
C ASP A 644 -5.95 30.32 -1.46
N TRP A 645 -6.60 29.74 -0.44
CA TRP A 645 -7.88 30.21 0.14
C TRP A 645 -8.36 29.25 1.25
N LEU A 646 -9.02 29.80 2.25
CA LEU A 646 -9.79 29.11 3.31
C LEU A 646 -9.00 28.20 4.27
N GLU A 647 -8.19 28.85 5.12
CA GLU A 647 -8.29 28.55 6.57
C GLU A 647 -9.64 29.08 7.08
N ASP A 648 -10.29 28.35 8.01
CA ASP A 648 -11.18 28.95 9.05
C ASP A 648 -11.64 27.90 10.10
N ASP A 649 -11.90 26.65 9.69
CA ASP A 649 -12.64 25.64 10.48
C ASP A 649 -11.86 24.86 11.58
N LEU A 650 -10.63 25.26 11.98
CA LEU A 650 -9.84 24.53 12.98
C LEU A 650 -9.07 25.41 13.97
N ARG A 651 -9.77 25.92 15.00
CA ARG A 651 -9.15 26.43 16.23
C ARG A 651 -9.50 25.56 17.45
N ASP A 652 -8.61 25.61 18.44
CA ASP A 652 -8.77 25.20 19.83
C ASP A 652 -9.33 23.80 20.18
N VAL A 653 -8.42 22.89 20.55
CA VAL A 653 -8.41 22.33 21.93
C VAL A 653 -6.96 22.14 22.41
N GLN A 654 -6.59 22.78 23.53
CA GLN A 654 -5.42 22.41 24.33
C GLN A 654 -5.86 21.69 25.63
N PRO A 655 -5.39 20.46 25.90
CA PRO A 655 -5.47 19.88 27.25
C PRO A 655 -4.46 20.56 28.19
N LYS A 656 -4.95 21.09 29.32
CA LYS A 656 -4.15 21.86 30.30
C LYS A 656 -3.39 20.94 31.28
N LYS A 657 -2.27 21.45 31.80
CA LYS A 657 -1.47 20.81 32.87
C LYS A 657 -2.34 20.42 34.07
N LYS A 658 -2.17 19.20 34.62
CA LYS A 658 -2.61 18.85 35.98
C LYS A 658 -1.41 18.67 36.93
N ARG A 659 -1.65 18.99 38.20
CA ARG A 659 -0.66 19.23 39.27
C ARG A 659 0.11 17.97 39.70
N ARG A 660 1.32 18.20 40.25
CA ARG A 660 1.94 17.29 41.24
C ARG A 660 1.04 17.17 42.47
N VAL A 661 1.02 15.99 43.08
CA VAL A 661 0.87 15.81 44.53
C VAL A 661 2.11 15.05 45.00
N SER A 662 2.71 15.48 46.10
CA SER A 662 3.90 14.84 46.72
C SER A 662 3.49 14.07 47.98
N GLU A 663 4.34 13.15 48.43
CA GLU A 663 4.09 12.37 49.65
C GLU A 663 3.97 13.26 50.90
N HIS A 664 3.35 12.74 51.98
CA HIS A 664 4.05 12.49 53.25
C HIS A 664 3.21 11.67 54.25
N ASN A 665 3.93 10.87 55.04
CA ASN A 665 3.59 10.22 56.32
C ASN A 665 3.25 8.72 56.34
N VAL A 666 4.04 8.03 57.18
CA VAL A 666 3.86 6.68 57.71
C VAL A 666 3.67 6.83 59.22
N PRO A 667 2.98 5.91 59.92
CA PRO A 667 3.72 5.16 60.93
C PRO A 667 3.36 3.66 60.98
N ARG A 668 4.12 2.93 61.81
CA ARG A 668 3.95 1.51 62.16
C ARG A 668 2.86 1.37 63.27
N GLU A 669 2.48 0.22 63.86
CA GLU A 669 3.06 -1.14 63.97
C GLU A 669 1.97 -2.12 64.56
N ILE A 670 2.33 -3.40 64.83
CA ILE A 670 1.78 -4.27 65.92
C ILE A 670 0.44 -5.07 65.77
N THR A 671 0.61 -6.35 65.38
CA THR A 671 0.06 -7.62 65.97
C THR A 671 -1.41 -8.10 65.90
N SER A 672 -1.51 -9.45 65.98
CA SER A 672 -2.64 -10.32 66.39
C SER A 672 -3.77 -10.56 65.39
N ARG A 673 -4.57 -11.63 65.45
CA ARG A 673 -4.40 -13.10 65.69
C ARG A 673 -5.82 -13.69 65.68
N ASN A 674 -6.03 -14.84 65.02
CA ASN A 674 -7.15 -15.78 65.24
C ASN A 674 -8.59 -15.29 64.90
N GLN A 675 -9.58 -16.14 64.59
CA GLN A 675 -9.61 -17.58 64.23
C GLN A 675 -10.95 -17.89 63.53
N ASN A 676 -10.99 -18.91 62.66
CA ASN A 676 -11.82 -20.11 62.91
C ASN A 676 -11.63 -21.20 61.83
N HIS A 677 -11.72 -22.46 62.25
CA HIS A 677 -11.74 -23.66 61.40
C HIS A 677 -13.18 -24.03 60.99
N PHE A 678 -13.31 -24.95 60.03
CA PHE A 678 -13.96 -26.24 60.35
C PHE A 678 -13.30 -27.39 59.56
N SER A 679 -13.12 -28.54 60.20
CA SER A 679 -12.40 -29.72 59.67
C SER A 679 -12.65 -30.96 60.52
N VAL A 680 -12.86 -32.13 59.90
CA VAL A 680 -13.03 -33.46 60.52
C VAL A 680 -12.41 -34.47 59.51
N SER A 681 -11.34 -35.24 59.73
CA SER A 681 -10.98 -36.24 60.80
C SER A 681 -11.72 -37.58 60.65
N ALA A 682 -11.22 -38.79 60.94
CA ALA A 682 -9.87 -39.40 61.07
C ALA A 682 -10.08 -40.96 61.02
N GLU A 683 -9.15 -41.92 61.15
CA GLU A 683 -7.70 -41.96 61.44
C GLU A 683 -7.01 -43.22 60.81
N VAL A 684 -6.28 -44.06 61.57
CA VAL A 684 -5.47 -45.22 61.10
C VAL A 684 -5.56 -46.41 62.09
N HIS A 685 -5.61 -47.68 61.63
CA HIS A 685 -4.86 -48.87 62.14
C HIS A 685 -5.29 -50.22 61.44
N PRO A 686 -4.50 -51.32 61.52
CA PRO A 686 -4.61 -52.48 60.60
C PRO A 686 -5.13 -53.81 61.21
N ARG A 687 -5.55 -54.76 60.34
CA ARG A 687 -5.66 -56.22 60.63
C ARG A 687 -5.65 -57.09 59.34
N GLY A 688 -5.56 -58.42 59.50
CA GLY A 688 -5.21 -59.41 58.47
C GLY A 688 -6.36 -60.04 57.64
N PRO A 689 -6.07 -61.13 56.88
CA PRO A 689 -6.80 -61.55 55.67
C PRO A 689 -7.87 -62.64 55.91
N PRO A 690 -8.76 -62.96 54.93
CA PRO A 690 -8.42 -63.91 53.86
C PRO A 690 -9.06 -63.63 52.46
N ALA A 691 -8.73 -64.53 51.51
CA ALA A 691 -9.49 -65.06 50.35
C ALA A 691 -10.81 -64.39 49.87
N SER A 692 -11.15 -64.37 48.57
CA SER A 692 -10.40 -64.78 47.36
C SER A 692 -11.19 -64.44 46.09
N PHE A 693 -10.52 -63.92 45.05
CA PHE A 693 -10.93 -64.15 43.66
C PHE A 693 -9.68 -64.26 42.78
N GLN A 694 -9.64 -65.29 41.93
CA GLN A 694 -8.52 -65.50 41.01
C GLN A 694 -8.63 -64.55 39.82
N ASN A 695 -7.54 -63.85 39.51
CA ASN A 695 -7.30 -63.38 38.16
C ASN A 695 -5.81 -63.49 37.82
N ARG A 696 -5.50 -63.76 36.55
CA ARG A 696 -4.18 -64.29 36.15
C ARG A 696 -3.08 -63.24 36.26
N THR A 697 -1.93 -63.64 36.82
CA THR A 697 -0.70 -62.84 36.84
C THR A 697 -0.16 -62.64 35.42
N ALA A 698 -0.24 -61.42 34.90
CA ALA A 698 0.59 -61.00 33.77
C ALA A 698 1.97 -60.61 34.32
N HIS A 699 3.01 -61.33 33.91
CA HIS A 699 4.40 -60.96 34.22
C HIS A 699 4.74 -59.67 33.47
N VAL A 700 4.96 -58.57 34.18
CA VAL A 700 5.52 -57.34 33.59
C VAL A 700 7.05 -57.48 33.60
N PRO A 701 7.73 -57.54 32.44
CA PRO A 701 9.19 -57.58 32.40
C PRO A 701 9.80 -56.26 32.89
N ALA A 702 11.01 -56.33 33.46
CA ALA A 702 11.71 -55.15 33.99
C ALA A 702 11.93 -54.09 32.88
N PRO A 703 11.79 -52.79 33.18
CA PRO A 703 11.87 -51.73 32.17
C PRO A 703 13.26 -51.59 31.57
N ILE A 704 13.38 -51.89 30.27
CA ILE A 704 14.62 -51.75 29.50
C ILE A 704 14.93 -50.26 29.33
N ARG A 705 16.15 -49.86 29.69
CA ARG A 705 16.65 -48.48 29.61
C ARG A 705 18.12 -48.51 29.23
N MET A 706 18.58 -47.50 28.49
CA MET A 706 19.98 -47.31 28.09
C MET A 706 20.47 -45.94 28.57
N ARG A 707 21.75 -45.82 28.94
CA ARG A 707 22.38 -44.53 29.31
C ARG A 707 23.34 -44.12 28.21
N VAL A 708 23.06 -43.01 27.53
CA VAL A 708 23.91 -42.49 26.45
C VAL A 708 24.53 -41.16 26.88
N ARG A 709 25.86 -41.09 26.91
CA ARG A 709 26.61 -39.90 27.25
C ARG A 709 26.99 -39.14 25.98
N VAL A 710 26.38 -37.98 25.75
CA VAL A 710 26.71 -37.06 24.64
C VAL A 710 27.41 -35.84 25.24
N GLN A 711 28.70 -35.67 24.94
CA GLN A 711 29.56 -34.69 25.63
C GLN A 711 29.46 -34.88 27.17
N ASP A 712 29.24 -33.82 27.94
CA ASP A 712 29.10 -33.89 29.40
C ASP A 712 27.72 -34.37 29.89
N ASN A 713 26.74 -34.57 28.99
CA ASN A 713 25.36 -34.87 29.34
C ASN A 713 25.03 -36.36 29.18
N VAL A 714 24.47 -36.98 30.23
CA VAL A 714 24.01 -38.38 30.20
C VAL A 714 22.49 -38.46 30.09
N PHE A 715 22.00 -38.99 28.97
CA PHE A 715 20.58 -39.18 28.68
C PHE A 715 20.14 -40.60 29.00
N LEU A 716 19.08 -40.73 29.80
CA LEU A 716 18.42 -42.01 30.07
C LEU A 716 17.30 -42.23 29.05
N ILE A 717 17.44 -43.26 28.21
CA ILE A 717 16.52 -43.56 27.11
C ILE A 717 15.75 -44.85 27.45
N PRO A 718 14.41 -44.79 27.62
CA PRO A 718 13.60 -46.00 27.77
C PRO A 718 13.45 -46.70 26.42
N VAL A 719 13.53 -48.04 26.42
CA VAL A 719 13.29 -48.87 25.22
C VAL A 719 11.91 -49.54 25.37
N PRO A 720 10.98 -49.39 24.40
CA PRO A 720 9.66 -50.02 24.49
C PRO A 720 9.77 -51.55 24.43
N HIS A 721 9.14 -52.26 25.38
CA HIS A 721 9.13 -53.74 25.40
C HIS A 721 8.50 -54.38 24.16
N SER A 722 7.64 -53.66 23.45
CA SER A 722 7.00 -54.10 22.19
C SER A 722 7.93 -54.07 20.98
N GLU A 723 9.04 -53.33 21.06
CA GLU A 723 9.94 -53.04 19.94
C GLU A 723 11.39 -53.45 20.22
N ALA A 724 11.71 -53.90 21.44
CA ALA A 724 13.07 -54.02 21.94
C ALA A 724 13.99 -54.96 21.12
N ASP A 725 13.43 -56.02 20.52
CA ASP A 725 14.14 -56.94 19.62
C ASP A 725 14.38 -56.35 18.21
N SER A 726 13.70 -55.24 17.87
CA SER A 726 13.79 -54.54 16.59
C SER A 726 14.55 -53.19 16.67
N CYS A 727 14.74 -52.64 17.87
CA CYS A 727 15.55 -51.45 18.08
C CYS A 727 17.02 -51.72 17.70
N THR A 728 17.63 -50.82 16.95
CA THR A 728 19.06 -50.88 16.56
C THR A 728 19.89 -49.84 17.30
N VAL A 729 21.22 -49.94 17.16
CA VAL A 729 22.18 -48.89 17.56
C VAL A 729 21.82 -47.54 16.92
N ALA A 730 21.40 -47.50 15.64
CA ALA A 730 20.93 -46.27 14.99
C ALA A 730 19.71 -45.65 15.68
N TRP A 731 18.71 -46.46 16.05
CA TRP A 731 17.54 -45.98 16.79
C TRP A 731 17.94 -45.35 18.13
N LEU A 732 18.92 -45.95 18.83
CA LEU A 732 19.43 -45.39 20.09
C LEU A 732 20.20 -44.08 19.87
N CYS A 733 20.98 -43.96 18.79
CA CYS A 733 21.61 -42.70 18.38
C CYS A 733 20.57 -41.61 18.12
N ASP A 734 19.49 -41.91 17.39
CA ASP A 734 18.44 -40.94 17.07
C ASP A 734 17.69 -40.48 18.34
N GLN A 735 17.38 -41.40 19.26
CA GLN A 735 16.76 -41.05 20.55
C GLN A 735 17.69 -40.20 21.44
N ALA A 736 19.00 -40.46 21.41
CA ALA A 736 19.99 -39.64 22.11
C ALA A 736 20.13 -38.24 21.48
N ALA A 737 20.21 -38.16 20.15
CA ALA A 737 20.31 -36.90 19.41
C ALA A 737 19.05 -36.02 19.61
N GLN A 738 17.85 -36.61 19.61
CA GLN A 738 16.60 -35.88 19.87
C GLN A 738 16.55 -35.31 21.30
N ARG A 739 17.00 -36.06 22.31
CA ARG A 739 17.06 -35.57 23.70
C ARG A 739 18.12 -34.50 23.89
N HIS A 740 19.29 -34.66 23.25
CA HIS A 740 20.32 -33.63 23.20
C HIS A 740 19.79 -32.33 22.55
N TYR A 741 19.06 -32.44 21.44
CA TYR A 741 18.43 -31.30 20.77
C TYR A 741 17.43 -30.56 21.67
N GLN A 742 16.62 -31.27 22.45
CA GLN A 742 15.70 -30.66 23.42
C GLN A 742 16.44 -29.83 24.48
N THR A 743 17.60 -30.31 24.96
CA THR A 743 18.40 -29.60 25.98
C THR A 743 19.17 -28.41 25.41
N CYS A 744 19.91 -28.55 24.32
CA CYS A 744 20.86 -27.51 23.86
C CYS A 744 20.44 -26.75 22.58
N GLY A 745 19.45 -27.26 21.84
CA GLY A 745 19.00 -26.72 20.55
C GLY A 745 19.82 -27.15 19.32
N LEU A 746 20.74 -28.11 19.46
CA LEU A 746 21.59 -28.63 18.38
C LEU A 746 21.43 -30.16 18.22
N LEU A 747 21.29 -30.62 16.97
CA LEU A 747 21.04 -32.01 16.62
C LEU A 747 22.34 -32.67 16.09
N PRO A 748 23.06 -33.43 16.94
CA PRO A 748 24.28 -34.10 16.52
C PRO A 748 23.97 -35.38 15.74
N ARG A 749 24.81 -35.73 14.78
CA ARG A 749 24.90 -37.09 14.24
C ARG A 749 25.85 -37.90 15.13
N LEU A 750 25.32 -38.94 15.77
CA LEU A 750 26.03 -39.70 16.81
C LEU A 750 26.46 -41.08 16.31
N SER A 751 27.69 -41.48 16.65
CA SER A 751 28.12 -42.88 16.72
C SER A 751 28.21 -43.30 18.18
N LEU A 752 27.94 -44.55 18.49
CA LEU A 752 28.09 -45.10 19.84
C LEU A 752 29.40 -45.87 19.96
N GLN A 753 30.15 -45.61 21.02
CA GLN A 753 31.36 -46.32 21.40
C GLN A 753 31.15 -47.07 22.72
N LYS A 754 31.52 -48.35 22.73
CA LYS A 754 31.58 -49.21 23.92
C LYS A 754 33.02 -49.68 24.11
N GLU A 755 33.59 -49.40 25.27
CA GLU A 755 34.99 -49.75 25.63
C GLU A 755 36.05 -49.24 24.61
N GLY A 756 35.72 -48.17 23.86
CA GLY A 756 36.57 -47.60 22.80
C GLY A 756 36.36 -48.22 21.41
N ALA A 757 35.51 -49.24 21.26
CA ALA A 757 35.11 -49.79 19.97
C ALA A 757 33.81 -49.12 19.46
N LEU A 758 33.78 -48.74 18.18
CA LEU A 758 32.60 -48.21 17.50
C LEU A 758 31.59 -49.33 17.22
N LEU A 759 30.32 -49.08 17.54
CA LEU A 759 29.19 -49.98 17.26
C LEU A 759 28.60 -49.68 15.87
N LEU A 760 28.17 -50.71 15.12
CA LEU A 760 27.61 -50.50 13.79
C LEU A 760 26.14 -50.05 13.91
N PRO A 761 25.68 -49.04 13.13
CA PRO A 761 24.31 -48.52 13.25
C PRO A 761 23.20 -49.57 13.02
N THR A 762 23.51 -50.63 12.28
CA THR A 762 22.62 -51.75 11.96
C THR A 762 22.48 -52.79 13.08
N ASP A 763 23.35 -52.77 14.10
CA ASP A 763 23.38 -53.84 15.10
C ASP A 763 22.11 -53.82 15.98
N PRO A 764 21.50 -54.98 16.28
CA PRO A 764 20.35 -55.06 17.17
C PRO A 764 20.75 -54.72 18.61
N LEU A 765 20.02 -53.78 19.21
CA LEU A 765 20.42 -53.07 20.43
C LEU A 765 20.71 -54.02 21.61
N LEU A 766 19.82 -54.99 21.85
CA LEU A 766 19.94 -55.94 22.95
C LEU A 766 21.01 -57.03 22.77
N ALA A 767 21.57 -57.19 21.57
CA ALA A 767 22.70 -58.10 21.34
C ALA A 767 24.05 -57.48 21.72
N VAL A 768 24.11 -56.15 21.86
CA VAL A 768 25.35 -55.38 22.05
C VAL A 768 25.37 -54.63 23.39
N LEU A 769 24.22 -54.21 23.90
CA LEU A 769 24.08 -53.36 25.09
C LEU A 769 23.09 -53.92 26.12
N HIS A 770 23.50 -53.94 27.39
CA HIS A 770 22.69 -54.39 28.52
C HIS A 770 21.87 -53.25 29.13
N THR A 771 20.81 -53.59 29.87
CA THR A 771 19.98 -52.61 30.58
C THR A 771 20.77 -51.78 31.58
N ASN A 772 20.61 -50.45 31.50
CA ASN A 772 21.33 -49.42 32.26
C ASN A 772 22.85 -49.33 31.99
N GLU A 773 23.38 -50.05 31.00
CA GLU A 773 24.76 -49.88 30.53
C GLU A 773 24.96 -48.44 30.02
N GLU A 774 26.14 -47.86 30.29
CA GLU A 774 26.49 -46.49 29.90
C GLU A 774 27.44 -46.49 28.72
N VAL A 775 27.01 -45.83 27.64
CA VAL A 775 27.67 -45.85 26.33
C VAL A 775 28.04 -44.42 25.95
N VAL A 776 29.25 -44.23 25.42
CA VAL A 776 29.72 -42.90 25.01
C VAL A 776 29.26 -42.66 23.58
N ALA A 777 28.68 -41.49 23.32
CA ALA A 777 28.31 -41.06 21.99
C ALA A 777 29.29 -40.00 21.47
N GLU A 778 29.96 -40.33 20.36
CA GLU A 778 30.84 -39.42 19.64
C GLU A 778 30.03 -38.63 18.61
N VAL A 779 30.26 -37.31 18.54
CA VAL A 779 29.58 -36.42 17.59
C VAL A 779 30.34 -36.43 16.27
N CYS A 780 29.93 -37.29 15.33
CA CYS A 780 30.58 -37.42 14.03
C CYS A 780 30.46 -36.15 13.18
N SER A 781 29.30 -35.50 13.24
CA SER A 781 29.03 -34.22 12.57
C SER A 781 27.82 -33.52 13.19
N TRP A 782 27.69 -32.23 12.91
CA TRP A 782 26.46 -31.48 13.17
C TRP A 782 25.62 -31.49 11.90
N ASP A 783 24.42 -32.06 11.98
CA ASP A 783 23.46 -31.93 10.88
C ASP A 783 22.79 -30.55 11.01
N LEU A 784 22.98 -29.70 10.00
CA LEU A 784 22.52 -28.31 10.00
C LEU A 784 21.50 -28.10 8.87
N PRO A 785 20.21 -28.41 9.11
CA PRO A 785 19.14 -28.08 8.19
C PRO A 785 19.08 -26.57 7.87
N PRO A 786 18.40 -26.17 6.79
CA PRO A 786 18.10 -24.76 6.50
C PRO A 786 17.63 -23.99 7.73
N LEU A 787 18.08 -22.74 7.89
CA LEU A 787 17.72 -21.87 9.02
C LEU A 787 16.20 -21.79 9.29
N PRO A 788 15.29 -21.78 8.29
CA PRO A 788 13.85 -21.86 8.51
C PRO A 788 13.40 -23.15 9.21
N GLU A 789 14.01 -24.27 8.86
CA GLU A 789 13.68 -25.58 9.42
C GLU A 789 14.23 -25.71 10.85
N ARG A 790 15.44 -25.21 11.09
CA ARG A 790 15.98 -25.06 12.45
C ARG A 790 15.09 -24.17 13.33
N TYR A 791 14.60 -23.03 12.81
CA TYR A 791 13.67 -22.15 13.53
C TYR A 791 12.35 -22.86 13.85
N ARG A 792 11.76 -23.55 12.87
CA ARG A 792 10.51 -24.31 13.05
C ARG A 792 10.65 -25.44 14.07
N LYS A 793 11.71 -26.23 13.99
CA LYS A 793 12.03 -27.29 14.97
C LYS A 793 12.31 -26.72 16.37
N ALA A 794 12.89 -25.52 16.47
CA ALA A 794 13.10 -24.83 17.75
C ALA A 794 11.79 -24.28 18.35
N CYS A 795 10.88 -23.75 17.54
CA CYS A 795 9.52 -23.38 17.96
C CYS A 795 8.75 -24.61 18.49
N GLN A 796 8.81 -25.73 17.75
CA GLN A 796 8.19 -26.99 18.15
C GLN A 796 8.76 -27.55 19.45
N SER A 797 10.08 -27.58 19.62
CA SER A 797 10.72 -28.12 20.85
C SER A 797 10.53 -27.24 22.08
N LEU A 798 10.29 -25.94 21.90
CA LEU A 798 9.94 -25.00 22.97
C LEU A 798 8.43 -24.88 23.24
N ALA A 799 7.57 -25.56 22.45
CA ALA A 799 6.11 -25.40 22.46
C ALA A 799 5.64 -23.93 22.26
N VAL A 800 6.31 -23.18 21.38
CA VAL A 800 6.00 -21.79 21.03
C VAL A 800 5.51 -21.70 19.58
N GLU A 801 4.51 -20.85 19.31
CA GLU A 801 4.01 -20.61 17.95
C GLU A 801 5.09 -20.05 17.01
N GLU A 802 5.10 -20.54 15.76
CA GLU A 802 6.03 -20.07 14.73
C GLU A 802 5.72 -18.63 14.30
N ASN A 803 6.65 -17.71 14.58
CA ASN A 803 6.46 -16.32 14.17
C ASN A 803 6.67 -16.17 12.65
N ARG A 804 5.55 -16.05 11.91
CA ARG A 804 5.50 -15.88 10.44
C ARG A 804 6.24 -14.65 9.88
N ARG A 805 6.81 -13.77 10.71
CA ARG A 805 7.77 -12.74 10.27
C ARG A 805 9.20 -13.27 10.33
N VAL A 806 9.55 -14.00 11.39
CA VAL A 806 10.88 -14.58 11.59
C VAL A 806 11.15 -15.74 10.63
N SER A 807 10.20 -16.67 10.40
CA SER A 807 10.42 -17.76 9.42
C SER A 807 10.73 -17.20 8.03
N ARG A 808 9.96 -16.21 7.54
CA ARG A 808 10.21 -15.56 6.25
C ARG A 808 11.52 -14.77 6.16
N LEU A 809 12.04 -14.27 7.29
CA LEU A 809 13.37 -13.67 7.31
C LEU A 809 14.45 -14.74 7.29
N CYS A 810 14.27 -15.85 8.02
CA CYS A 810 15.14 -17.02 7.91
C CYS A 810 15.14 -17.60 6.48
N GLU A 811 14.00 -17.61 5.78
CA GLU A 811 13.86 -18.11 4.40
C GLU A 811 14.63 -17.24 3.40
N VAL A 812 14.66 -15.93 3.61
CA VAL A 812 15.38 -14.97 2.76
C VAL A 812 16.86 -14.83 3.14
N GLN A 813 17.22 -15.14 4.40
CA GLN A 813 18.57 -14.90 4.96
C GLN A 813 19.38 -16.19 5.23
N ASP A 814 18.89 -17.39 4.89
CA ASP A 814 19.60 -18.66 5.14
C ASP A 814 20.99 -18.71 4.48
N SER A 815 21.08 -18.23 3.24
CA SER A 815 22.33 -18.08 2.46
C SER A 815 23.04 -16.74 2.67
N SER A 816 22.52 -15.86 3.53
CA SER A 816 23.08 -14.54 3.81
C SER A 816 24.17 -14.62 4.87
N SER A 817 25.21 -13.79 4.74
CA SER A 817 26.17 -13.56 5.82
C SER A 817 25.65 -12.56 6.86
N CYS A 818 24.51 -11.92 6.62
CA CYS A 818 23.85 -10.99 7.54
C CYS A 818 22.42 -11.47 7.87
N VAL A 819 22.14 -11.68 9.15
CA VAL A 819 20.78 -11.90 9.68
C VAL A 819 20.32 -10.63 10.37
N ASN A 820 19.21 -10.08 9.88
CA ASN A 820 18.67 -8.79 10.30
C ASN A 820 17.17 -8.95 10.61
N VAL A 821 16.84 -8.78 11.89
CA VAL A 821 15.49 -8.85 12.45
C VAL A 821 15.12 -7.56 13.19
N CYS A 822 15.69 -6.42 12.76
CA CYS A 822 15.57 -5.14 13.44
C CYS A 822 14.16 -4.54 13.39
N GLY A 823 13.75 -3.85 14.46
CA GLY A 823 12.50 -3.07 14.49
C GLY A 823 11.21 -3.88 14.47
N LEU A 824 11.29 -5.19 14.70
CA LEU A 824 10.13 -6.10 14.66
C LEU A 824 9.36 -6.18 15.99
N CYS A 825 9.87 -5.55 17.06
CA CYS A 825 9.30 -5.58 18.41
C CYS A 825 9.11 -6.99 18.99
N LEU A 826 9.94 -7.96 18.59
CA LEU A 826 9.80 -9.38 18.95
C LEU A 826 9.85 -9.59 20.47
N PRO A 827 8.90 -10.33 21.06
CA PRO A 827 8.93 -10.71 22.47
C PRO A 827 10.01 -11.80 22.72
N PRO A 828 10.47 -11.98 23.98
CA PRO A 828 11.43 -13.03 24.34
C PRO A 828 11.09 -14.41 23.76
N ALA A 829 9.83 -14.85 23.86
CA ALA A 829 9.37 -16.13 23.34
C ALA A 829 9.57 -16.31 21.81
N SER A 830 9.56 -15.24 21.00
CA SER A 830 9.90 -15.33 19.57
C SER A 830 11.40 -15.27 19.29
N LEU A 831 12.21 -14.81 20.25
CA LEU A 831 13.66 -14.70 20.15
C LEU A 831 14.37 -16.00 20.56
N THR A 832 13.95 -16.67 21.65
CA THR A 832 14.55 -17.96 22.10
C THR A 832 14.69 -19.00 20.97
N PRO A 833 13.68 -19.26 20.12
CA PRO A 833 13.81 -20.23 19.03
C PRO A 833 14.77 -19.76 17.93
N LEU A 834 14.89 -18.45 17.71
CA LEU A 834 15.81 -17.85 16.73
C LEU A 834 17.26 -17.94 17.21
N LEU A 835 17.53 -17.64 18.48
CA LEU A 835 18.85 -17.77 19.09
C LEU A 835 19.36 -19.22 19.04
N ARG A 836 18.47 -20.20 19.26
CA ARG A 836 18.78 -21.63 19.09
C ARG A 836 19.06 -22.00 17.63
N ALA A 837 18.23 -21.54 16.69
CA ALA A 837 18.39 -21.85 15.28
C ALA A 837 19.68 -21.29 14.64
N LEU A 838 20.18 -20.15 15.14
CA LEU A 838 21.40 -19.50 14.67
C LEU A 838 22.71 -20.15 15.18
N LYS A 839 22.65 -21.08 16.14
CA LYS A 839 23.85 -21.76 16.65
C LYS A 839 24.59 -22.50 15.51
N LEU A 840 25.93 -22.48 15.57
CA LEU A 840 26.85 -23.06 14.59
C LEU A 840 26.73 -22.51 13.14
N GLN A 841 26.07 -21.35 12.92
CA GLN A 841 25.98 -20.72 11.60
C GLN A 841 27.33 -20.11 11.14
N ALA A 842 28.25 -20.95 10.66
CA ALA A 842 29.60 -20.56 10.26
C ALA A 842 29.69 -19.62 9.04
N SER A 843 28.59 -19.39 8.32
CA SER A 843 28.48 -18.38 7.25
C SER A 843 28.21 -16.96 7.77
N LEU A 844 27.77 -16.79 9.02
CA LEU A 844 27.29 -15.52 9.53
C LEU A 844 28.44 -14.56 9.90
N THR A 845 28.45 -13.38 9.30
CA THR A 845 29.36 -12.26 9.60
C THR A 845 28.68 -11.11 10.35
N GLU A 846 27.36 -10.97 10.25
CA GLU A 846 26.60 -9.94 10.96
C GLU A 846 25.31 -10.48 11.58
N LEU A 847 25.01 -10.04 12.80
CA LEU A 847 23.76 -10.33 13.50
C LEU A 847 23.17 -9.03 14.06
N ARG A 848 22.01 -8.62 13.54
CA ARG A 848 21.33 -7.38 13.91
C ARG A 848 19.93 -7.68 14.47
N ILE A 849 19.74 -7.44 15.76
CA ILE A 849 18.53 -7.73 16.56
C ILE A 849 18.02 -6.45 17.26
N SER A 850 18.42 -5.27 16.79
CA SER A 850 18.06 -4.00 17.45
C SER A 850 16.57 -3.64 17.34
N ALA A 851 16.08 -2.82 18.28
CA ALA A 851 14.66 -2.44 18.41
C ALA A 851 13.69 -3.64 18.53
N ASN A 852 14.02 -4.57 19.44
CA ASN A 852 13.19 -5.71 19.85
C ASN A 852 12.99 -5.70 21.38
N ARG A 853 12.52 -6.81 21.97
CA ARG A 853 12.35 -6.97 23.43
C ARG A 853 13.30 -8.03 24.01
N LEU A 854 14.56 -8.04 23.56
CA LEU A 854 15.60 -8.87 24.20
C LEU A 854 15.81 -8.38 25.65
N ASN A 855 15.71 -9.28 26.61
CA ASN A 855 15.77 -9.01 28.06
C ASN A 855 17.03 -9.61 28.69
N ASN A 856 17.21 -9.37 29.99
CA ASN A 856 18.35 -9.85 30.77
C ASN A 856 18.57 -11.37 30.71
N ASP A 857 17.50 -12.16 30.62
CA ASP A 857 17.58 -13.62 30.76
C ASP A 857 17.92 -14.32 29.43
N LEU A 858 17.66 -13.67 28.29
CA LEU A 858 18.06 -14.16 26.96
C LEU A 858 19.44 -13.67 26.51
N LEU A 859 20.00 -12.64 27.14
CA LEU A 859 21.34 -12.15 26.76
C LEU A 859 22.44 -13.22 26.93
N PRO A 860 22.47 -14.04 28.01
CA PRO A 860 23.39 -15.17 28.10
C PRO A 860 23.19 -16.21 26.98
N GLU A 861 21.95 -16.53 26.58
CA GLU A 861 21.68 -17.46 25.48
C GLU A 861 22.14 -16.89 24.12
N LEU A 862 21.99 -15.58 23.90
CA LEU A 862 22.54 -14.90 22.72
C LEU A 862 24.08 -14.93 22.72
N MET A 863 24.73 -14.61 23.84
CA MET A 863 26.19 -14.61 23.92
C MET A 863 26.75 -16.04 23.72
N SER A 864 26.11 -17.05 24.32
CA SER A 864 26.40 -18.47 24.07
C SER A 864 26.21 -18.84 22.60
N ALA A 865 25.13 -18.39 21.94
CA ALA A 865 24.94 -18.62 20.52
C ALA A 865 26.02 -17.93 19.67
N ALA A 866 26.36 -16.67 19.97
CA ALA A 866 27.38 -15.90 19.26
C ALA A 866 28.78 -16.53 19.35
N ALA A 867 29.13 -17.15 20.49
CA ALA A 867 30.37 -17.91 20.63
C ALA A 867 30.47 -19.11 19.65
N THR A 868 29.34 -19.64 19.18
CA THR A 868 29.30 -20.73 18.17
C THR A 868 29.39 -20.24 16.72
N MET A 869 29.53 -18.92 16.48
CA MET A 869 29.54 -18.31 15.14
C MET A 869 30.96 -17.81 14.79
N PRO A 870 31.87 -18.66 14.26
CA PRO A 870 33.30 -18.38 14.15
C PRO A 870 33.69 -17.27 13.14
N ARG A 871 32.71 -16.64 12.46
CA ARG A 871 32.95 -15.53 11.52
C ARG A 871 32.17 -14.25 11.88
N LEU A 872 31.48 -14.21 13.03
CA LEU A 872 30.65 -13.08 13.42
C LEU A 872 31.50 -11.85 13.75
N ARG A 873 31.42 -10.81 12.89
CA ARG A 873 32.17 -9.56 13.00
C ARG A 873 31.34 -8.42 13.60
N ILE A 874 30.04 -8.35 13.29
CA ILE A 874 29.15 -7.25 13.76
C ILE A 874 27.99 -7.83 14.59
N LEU A 875 27.83 -7.32 15.81
CA LEU A 875 26.67 -7.62 16.69
C LEU A 875 25.95 -6.33 17.10
N ASP A 876 24.74 -6.13 16.58
CA ASP A 876 23.87 -5.00 16.94
C ASP A 876 22.66 -5.47 17.77
N ILE A 877 22.65 -5.09 19.04
CA ILE A 877 21.58 -5.37 20.02
C ILE A 877 21.03 -4.08 20.64
N SER A 878 21.21 -2.95 19.97
CA SER A 878 20.73 -1.65 20.44
C SER A 878 19.20 -1.56 20.56
N ALA A 879 18.71 -0.64 21.39
CA ALA A 879 17.28 -0.38 21.63
C ALA A 879 16.46 -1.63 22.05
N ASN A 880 17.02 -2.44 22.95
CA ASN A 880 16.35 -3.59 23.58
C ASN A 880 16.04 -3.29 25.06
N GLN A 881 15.72 -4.31 25.86
CA GLN A 881 15.39 -4.21 27.29
C GLN A 881 16.49 -4.79 28.20
N ILE A 882 17.76 -4.66 27.77
CA ILE A 882 18.92 -5.11 28.54
C ILE A 882 19.20 -4.10 29.67
N THR A 883 19.53 -4.58 30.87
CA THR A 883 20.12 -3.78 31.95
C THR A 883 21.53 -4.26 32.30
N GLY A 884 22.27 -3.49 33.10
CA GLY A 884 23.60 -3.89 33.58
C GLY A 884 23.62 -5.19 34.41
N GLU A 885 22.48 -5.70 34.86
CA GLU A 885 22.36 -7.03 35.48
C GLU A 885 22.42 -8.15 34.43
N GLY A 886 21.74 -7.99 33.30
CA GLY A 886 21.80 -8.93 32.18
C GLY A 886 23.21 -9.06 31.62
N LEU A 887 23.96 -7.95 31.55
CA LEU A 887 25.36 -7.97 31.12
C LEU A 887 26.31 -8.67 32.11
N LYS A 888 26.00 -8.68 33.42
CA LYS A 888 26.74 -9.52 34.40
C LYS A 888 26.44 -11.00 34.18
N LYS A 889 25.16 -11.39 34.18
CA LYS A 889 24.74 -12.76 33.86
C LYS A 889 25.38 -13.27 32.56
N ALA A 890 25.48 -12.40 31.55
CA ALA A 890 26.13 -12.71 30.28
C ALA A 890 27.66 -12.83 30.40
N SER A 891 28.37 -11.92 31.09
CA SER A 891 29.81 -12.03 31.29
C SER A 891 30.21 -13.28 32.07
N ASP A 892 29.40 -13.65 33.06
CA ASP A 892 29.65 -14.79 33.95
C ASP A 892 29.40 -16.14 33.24
N THR A 893 28.72 -16.12 32.08
CA THR A 893 28.46 -17.30 31.23
C THR A 893 29.41 -17.38 30.02
N PHE A 894 30.17 -16.32 29.73
CA PHE A 894 30.93 -16.17 28.47
C PHE A 894 32.41 -16.59 28.63
N GLU A 895 32.64 -17.84 29.01
CA GLU A 895 33.99 -18.41 29.20
C GLU A 895 34.77 -18.60 27.88
N THR A 896 34.05 -18.72 26.75
CA THR A 896 34.63 -18.96 25.43
C THR A 896 34.90 -17.65 24.67
N LYS A 897 36.17 -17.42 24.32
CA LYS A 897 36.61 -16.20 23.61
C LYS A 897 36.08 -16.16 22.19
N SER A 898 35.38 -15.07 21.83
CA SER A 898 35.01 -14.80 20.43
C SER A 898 36.20 -14.22 19.68
N GLN A 899 36.69 -14.95 18.69
CA GLN A 899 37.95 -14.62 18.01
C GLN A 899 37.82 -13.57 16.90
N CYS A 900 36.59 -13.23 16.47
CA CYS A 900 36.36 -12.44 15.25
C CYS A 900 35.40 -11.25 15.39
N LEU A 901 34.87 -10.95 16.58
CA LEU A 901 33.96 -9.82 16.76
C LEU A 901 34.71 -8.49 16.67
N GLU A 902 34.33 -7.63 15.73
CA GLU A 902 34.94 -6.33 15.41
C GLU A 902 34.06 -5.13 15.82
N GLU A 903 32.73 -5.27 15.81
CA GLU A 903 31.79 -4.23 16.21
C GLU A 903 30.73 -4.74 17.20
N LEU A 904 30.51 -3.98 18.28
CA LEU A 904 29.47 -4.25 19.28
C LEU A 904 28.65 -2.98 19.57
N ASN A 905 27.35 -3.02 19.25
CA ASN A 905 26.42 -1.94 19.54
C ASN A 905 25.41 -2.33 20.63
N LEU A 906 25.54 -1.69 21.78
CA LEU A 906 24.72 -1.86 22.98
C LEU A 906 23.78 -0.66 23.25
N SER A 907 23.83 0.36 22.39
CA SER A 907 23.14 1.65 22.55
C SER A 907 21.64 1.56 22.86
N MET A 908 21.06 2.61 23.45
CA MET A 908 19.62 2.74 23.75
C MET A 908 19.04 1.63 24.64
N ASN A 909 19.88 0.88 25.37
CA ASN A 909 19.47 -0.07 26.42
C ASN A 909 19.57 0.57 27.82
N PRO A 910 18.66 0.29 28.77
CA PRO A 910 18.70 0.84 30.13
C PRO A 910 19.78 0.19 31.03
N LEU A 911 21.06 0.34 30.66
CA LEU A 911 22.19 -0.34 31.31
C LEU A 911 22.56 0.25 32.69
N GLY A 912 22.59 1.57 32.82
CA GLY A 912 22.98 2.27 34.05
C GLY A 912 24.48 2.15 34.39
N ASP A 913 24.89 2.42 35.63
CA ASP A 913 26.32 2.50 35.99
C ASP A 913 26.96 1.17 36.43
N GLY A 914 26.19 0.24 37.00
CA GLY A 914 26.72 -0.78 37.92
C GLY A 914 27.40 -2.02 37.31
N TRP A 915 27.87 -1.96 36.05
CA TRP A 915 28.28 -3.14 35.26
C TRP A 915 29.67 -3.00 34.58
N THR A 916 30.45 -1.96 34.90
CA THR A 916 31.77 -1.68 34.31
C THR A 916 32.74 -2.88 34.34
N GLN A 917 32.70 -3.70 35.41
CA GLN A 917 33.50 -4.92 35.50
C GLN A 917 33.09 -5.99 34.47
N ALA A 918 31.79 -6.18 34.25
CA ALA A 918 31.27 -7.13 33.26
C ALA A 918 31.64 -6.69 31.82
N LEU A 919 31.61 -5.38 31.55
CA LEU A 919 32.12 -4.84 30.28
C LEU A 919 33.61 -5.13 30.10
N ALA A 920 34.44 -4.90 31.12
CA ALA A 920 35.88 -5.16 31.05
C ALA A 920 36.18 -6.64 30.78
N SER A 921 35.44 -7.56 31.43
CA SER A 921 35.51 -9.00 31.14
C SER A 921 35.11 -9.31 29.70
N LEU A 922 33.96 -8.82 29.23
CA LEU A 922 33.45 -9.04 27.87
C LEU A 922 34.41 -8.51 26.79
N LEU A 923 34.98 -7.33 26.98
CA LEU A 923 36.00 -6.75 26.09
C LEU A 923 37.26 -7.63 26.04
N SER A 924 37.71 -8.16 27.19
CA SER A 924 38.86 -9.08 27.24
C SER A 924 38.62 -10.43 26.54
N ALA A 925 37.36 -10.83 26.37
CA ALA A 925 36.95 -12.04 25.65
C ALA A 925 36.76 -11.83 24.14
N CYS A 926 36.77 -10.58 23.66
CA CYS A 926 36.57 -10.18 22.26
C CYS A 926 37.78 -9.36 21.74
N PRO A 927 38.96 -9.96 21.53
CA PRO A 927 40.20 -9.24 21.22
C PRO A 927 40.15 -8.41 19.92
N MET A 928 39.42 -8.86 18.89
CA MET A 928 39.35 -8.15 17.61
C MET A 928 38.48 -6.88 17.63
N LEU A 929 37.83 -6.55 18.76
CA LEU A 929 36.86 -5.47 18.83
C LEU A 929 37.50 -4.11 18.51
N SER A 930 36.98 -3.46 17.47
CA SER A 930 37.45 -2.17 16.95
C SER A 930 36.44 -1.05 17.15
N ALA A 931 35.14 -1.36 17.26
CA ALA A 931 34.07 -0.40 17.51
C ALA A 931 33.18 -0.81 18.69
N LEU A 932 32.95 0.12 19.62
CA LEU A 932 32.05 -0.03 20.76
C LEU A 932 31.09 1.16 20.85
N SER A 933 29.78 0.90 20.76
CA SER A 933 28.75 1.93 20.84
C SER A 933 27.82 1.75 22.05
N LEU A 934 27.80 2.77 22.92
CA LEU A 934 27.08 2.85 24.19
C LEU A 934 26.27 4.16 24.29
N GLN A 935 25.71 4.61 23.17
CA GLN A 935 24.87 5.81 23.11
C GLN A 935 23.62 5.65 23.99
N ALA A 936 23.27 6.68 24.77
CA ALA A 936 22.04 6.77 25.57
C ALA A 936 21.77 5.56 26.50
N CYS A 937 22.81 4.92 27.02
CA CYS A 937 22.71 3.75 27.91
C CYS A 937 22.39 4.06 29.39
N GLY A 938 22.08 5.33 29.69
CA GLY A 938 21.78 5.80 31.04
C GLY A 938 23.00 5.94 31.95
N LEU A 939 24.21 6.01 31.37
CA LEU A 939 25.47 6.09 32.13
C LEU A 939 25.64 7.46 32.81
N SER A 940 26.31 7.49 33.97
CA SER A 940 26.74 8.70 34.68
C SER A 940 28.26 8.69 34.93
N ALA A 941 28.80 9.72 35.61
CA ALA A 941 30.20 9.74 36.04
C ALA A 941 30.59 8.47 36.84
N ARG A 942 29.65 7.85 37.56
CA ARG A 942 29.89 6.68 38.41
C ARG A 942 30.37 5.45 37.64
N PHE A 943 29.88 5.26 36.40
CA PHE A 943 30.34 4.19 35.51
C PHE A 943 31.87 4.19 35.31
N PHE A 944 32.48 5.38 35.22
CA PHE A 944 33.94 5.55 35.10
C PHE A 944 34.67 5.79 36.43
N GLN A 945 33.95 5.88 37.56
CA GLN A 945 34.57 5.87 38.90
C GLN A 945 34.80 4.42 39.35
N GLN A 946 33.85 3.52 39.07
CA GLN A 946 33.93 2.11 39.41
C GLN A 946 34.80 1.34 38.41
N HIS A 947 35.71 0.49 38.89
CA HIS A 947 36.55 -0.41 38.07
C HIS A 947 37.36 0.25 36.93
N ARG A 948 37.60 1.57 36.99
CA ARG A 948 38.18 2.35 35.88
C ARG A 948 39.47 1.79 35.30
N LEU A 949 40.39 1.29 36.13
CA LEU A 949 41.64 0.68 35.69
C LEU A 949 41.44 -0.66 34.96
N LEU A 950 40.41 -1.44 35.32
CA LEU A 950 40.06 -2.67 34.60
C LEU A 950 39.49 -2.34 33.22
N LEU A 951 38.61 -1.33 33.12
CA LEU A 951 38.10 -0.88 31.82
C LEU A 951 39.21 -0.28 30.93
N ALA A 952 40.09 0.55 31.50
CA ALA A 952 41.25 1.09 30.78
C ALA A 952 42.16 -0.03 30.27
N ASN A 953 42.49 -1.02 31.11
CA ASN A 953 43.32 -2.16 30.72
C ASN A 953 42.63 -3.05 29.67
N ALA A 954 41.32 -3.25 29.76
CA ALA A 954 40.55 -4.04 28.78
C ALA A 954 40.45 -3.35 27.42
N LEU A 955 40.41 -2.01 27.38
CA LEU A 955 40.43 -1.25 26.12
C LEU A 955 41.86 -1.13 25.54
N ALA A 956 42.86 -0.89 26.39
CA ALA A 956 44.25 -0.63 26.00
C ALA A 956 45.16 -1.89 25.96
N SER A 957 44.59 -3.09 26.04
CA SER A 957 45.38 -4.33 26.09
C SER A 957 46.15 -4.57 24.78
N LYS A 958 47.27 -5.28 24.85
CA LYS A 958 47.99 -5.77 23.64
C LYS A 958 47.14 -6.68 22.74
N CYS A 959 46.03 -7.21 23.25
CA CYS A 959 45.10 -8.03 22.47
C CYS A 959 44.00 -7.20 21.78
N THR A 960 43.72 -5.97 22.25
CA THR A 960 42.60 -5.10 21.84
C THR A 960 43.07 -3.77 21.23
N GLY A 961 44.34 -3.68 20.80
CA GLY A 961 44.91 -2.49 20.14
C GLY A 961 44.24 -2.09 18.81
N ASN A 962 43.21 -2.83 18.39
CA ASN A 962 42.32 -2.49 17.29
C ASN A 962 41.22 -1.48 17.66
N MET A 963 41.04 -1.15 18.95
CA MET A 963 39.99 -0.22 19.42
C MET A 963 40.14 1.18 18.79
N ARG A 964 39.29 1.46 17.80
CA ARG A 964 39.36 2.61 16.90
C ARG A 964 38.16 3.56 17.03
N SER A 965 36.99 3.04 17.41
CA SER A 965 35.72 3.78 17.42
C SER A 965 34.97 3.59 18.73
N VAL A 966 34.70 4.68 19.45
CA VAL A 966 33.95 4.63 20.72
C VAL A 966 32.89 5.72 20.78
N CYS A 967 31.66 5.35 21.19
CA CYS A 967 30.55 6.28 21.39
C CYS A 967 29.96 6.19 22.80
N PHE A 968 29.93 7.32 23.51
CA PHE A 968 29.19 7.49 24.78
C PHE A 968 28.15 8.62 24.70
N SER A 969 27.75 9.02 23.49
CA SER A 969 26.78 10.09 23.25
C SER A 969 25.47 9.96 24.02
N HIS A 970 24.84 11.08 24.36
CA HIS A 970 23.56 11.20 25.07
C HIS A 970 23.50 10.49 26.45
N ASN A 971 24.65 10.24 27.08
CA ASN A 971 24.73 9.79 28.48
C ASN A 971 24.90 10.96 29.45
N ALA A 972 24.55 10.76 30.72
CA ALA A 972 24.53 11.78 31.77
C ALA A 972 25.87 11.88 32.53
N LEU A 973 27.01 11.82 31.83
CA LEU A 973 28.31 11.72 32.48
C LEU A 973 28.73 13.01 33.20
N GLY A 974 28.33 14.18 32.68
CA GLY A 974 28.73 15.48 33.23
C GLY A 974 30.22 15.80 33.07
N SER A 975 30.66 16.96 33.57
CA SER A 975 32.07 17.41 33.51
C SER A 975 33.05 16.37 34.09
N THR A 976 32.76 15.84 35.29
CA THR A 976 33.59 14.83 35.95
C THR A 976 33.63 13.51 35.18
N GLY A 977 32.50 13.04 34.64
CA GLY A 977 32.45 11.81 33.87
C GLY A 977 33.15 11.95 32.51
N PHE A 978 33.02 13.10 31.86
CA PHE A 978 33.76 13.46 30.64
C PHE A 978 35.29 13.42 30.88
N GLU A 979 35.78 14.02 31.96
CA GLU A 979 37.19 13.93 32.34
C GLU A 979 37.63 12.47 32.56
N LEU A 980 36.81 11.66 33.22
CA LEU A 980 37.12 10.26 33.49
C LEU A 980 37.12 9.40 32.22
N VAL A 981 36.25 9.64 31.24
CA VAL A 981 36.31 9.00 29.89
C VAL A 981 37.69 9.21 29.28
N LEU A 982 38.11 10.47 29.19
CA LEU A 982 39.35 10.88 28.53
C LEU A 982 40.60 10.33 29.23
N LYS A 983 40.55 10.16 30.56
CA LYS A 983 41.60 9.50 31.35
C LYS A 983 41.49 7.96 31.39
N THR A 984 40.62 7.34 30.59
CA THR A 984 40.37 5.88 30.56
C THR A 984 40.56 5.27 29.18
N LEU A 985 40.29 6.04 28.12
CA LEU A 985 40.36 5.58 26.73
C LEU A 985 41.81 5.50 26.19
N PRO A 986 42.10 4.56 25.26
CA PRO A 986 43.40 4.43 24.59
C PRO A 986 43.56 5.49 23.49
N MET A 987 43.74 6.75 23.86
CA MET A 987 43.76 7.91 22.94
C MET A 987 44.83 7.83 21.82
N HIS A 988 45.82 6.95 21.94
CA HIS A 988 46.86 6.73 20.93
C HIS A 988 46.44 5.78 19.78
N CYS A 989 45.32 5.06 19.92
CA CYS A 989 44.77 4.15 18.88
C CYS A 989 43.41 4.60 18.33
N LEU A 990 42.71 5.52 19.01
CA LEU A 990 41.36 5.92 18.63
C LEU A 990 41.35 6.84 17.40
N THR A 991 40.69 6.36 16.34
CA THR A 991 40.41 7.15 15.13
C THR A 991 39.06 7.87 15.19
N TYR A 992 38.18 7.53 16.13
CA TYR A 992 36.83 8.09 16.21
C TYR A 992 36.28 8.09 17.65
N LEU A 993 35.83 9.26 18.13
CA LEU A 993 35.28 9.41 19.48
C LEU A 993 34.03 10.31 19.46
N GLN A 994 32.87 9.73 19.76
CA GLN A 994 31.59 10.44 19.86
C GLN A 994 31.17 10.67 21.32
N LEU A 995 31.00 11.95 21.68
CA LEU A 995 30.63 12.41 23.02
C LEU A 995 29.53 13.50 22.97
N SER A 996 28.54 13.35 22.08
CA SER A 996 27.47 14.36 21.93
C SER A 996 26.57 14.44 23.16
N ALA A 997 26.16 15.65 23.56
CA ALA A 997 25.19 15.89 24.64
C ALA A 997 25.53 15.22 26.01
N VAL A 998 26.82 15.07 26.34
CA VAL A 998 27.30 14.36 27.54
C VAL A 998 27.26 15.17 28.85
N CYS A 999 27.33 16.51 28.77
CA CYS A 999 27.34 17.41 29.93
C CYS A 999 25.96 18.01 30.21
N ARG A 1000 25.59 18.17 31.50
CA ARG A 1000 24.24 18.64 31.90
C ARG A 1000 24.19 20.15 32.15
N GLY A 1001 24.29 20.91 31.06
CA GLY A 1001 24.01 22.35 31.03
C GLY A 1001 25.22 23.27 31.26
N PRO A 1002 25.03 24.60 31.24
CA PRO A 1002 26.10 25.59 31.09
C PRO A 1002 26.98 25.81 32.32
N SER A 1003 26.62 25.24 33.48
CA SER A 1003 27.40 25.27 34.72
C SER A 1003 28.42 24.13 34.83
N ASP A 1004 28.33 23.12 33.95
CA ASP A 1004 29.06 21.85 34.03
C ASP A 1004 30.39 21.94 33.26
N GLN A 1005 31.34 22.71 33.79
CA GLN A 1005 32.58 23.10 33.08
C GLN A 1005 33.63 21.96 33.06
N PRO A 1006 34.09 21.49 31.88
CA PRO A 1006 35.19 20.54 31.80
C PRO A 1006 36.56 21.23 32.01
N ALA A 1007 37.54 20.46 32.53
CA ALA A 1007 38.88 20.97 32.83
C ALA A 1007 39.66 21.38 31.55
N MET A 1008 39.98 22.67 31.43
CA MET A 1008 40.51 23.30 30.22
C MET A 1008 41.83 22.71 29.72
N GLU A 1009 42.79 22.45 30.61
CA GLU A 1009 44.11 21.94 30.22
C GLU A 1009 44.03 20.58 29.50
N ILE A 1010 43.10 19.71 29.92
CA ILE A 1010 42.96 18.35 29.38
C ILE A 1010 42.42 18.43 27.95
N LEU A 1011 41.47 19.31 27.68
CA LEU A 1011 40.88 19.50 26.35
C LEU A 1011 41.92 20.06 25.37
N THR A 1012 42.73 21.04 25.79
CA THR A 1012 43.87 21.56 25.00
C THR A 1012 44.94 20.49 24.74
N LYS A 1013 45.23 19.64 25.74
CA LYS A 1013 46.22 18.55 25.64
C LYS A 1013 45.77 17.39 24.74
N LEU A 1014 44.45 17.23 24.55
CA LEU A 1014 43.86 16.26 23.62
C LEU A 1014 43.85 16.78 22.17
N LEU A 1015 43.47 18.04 21.97
CA LEU A 1015 43.50 18.67 20.65
C LEU A 1015 44.91 18.66 20.02
N THR A 1016 45.94 18.75 20.85
CA THR A 1016 47.35 18.66 20.45
C THR A 1016 47.90 17.22 20.35
N GLN A 1017 47.14 16.20 20.76
CA GLN A 1017 47.57 14.78 20.74
C GLN A 1017 46.51 13.85 20.09
N VAL A 1018 46.35 14.02 18.77
CA VAL A 1018 45.78 13.05 17.80
C VAL A 1018 44.52 12.31 18.24
N CYS A 1019 43.34 12.92 18.03
CA CYS A 1019 42.05 12.23 18.01
C CYS A 1019 41.02 12.99 17.15
N TRP A 1020 40.14 12.28 16.44
CA TRP A 1020 39.03 12.91 15.70
C TRP A 1020 37.85 13.19 16.65
N LEU A 1021 37.70 14.44 17.07
CA LEU A 1021 36.62 14.90 17.97
C LEU A 1021 35.37 15.34 17.19
N THR A 1022 34.54 14.37 16.78
CA THR A 1022 33.14 14.66 16.41
C THR A 1022 32.28 14.73 17.67
N SER A 1023 32.35 15.85 18.37
CA SER A 1023 31.74 16.04 19.69
C SER A 1023 30.89 17.33 19.77
N THR A 1024 29.58 17.19 19.62
CA THR A 1024 28.62 18.27 19.85
C THR A 1024 28.33 18.42 21.35
N TYR A 1025 29.06 19.31 22.01
CA TYR A 1025 28.62 19.86 23.30
C TYR A 1025 27.64 21.01 23.06
N CYS A 1026 26.90 21.43 24.10
CA CYS A 1026 26.36 22.78 24.17
C CYS A 1026 27.52 23.74 24.54
N ILE A 1027 28.33 24.11 23.56
CA ILE A 1027 29.54 24.89 23.76
C ILE A 1027 29.17 26.36 24.00
N ASN A 1028 29.40 26.85 25.21
CA ASN A 1028 29.38 28.28 25.50
C ASN A 1028 30.45 28.97 24.61
N TYR A 1029 30.08 30.09 23.98
CA TYR A 1029 30.89 30.83 23.00
C TYR A 1029 32.38 30.99 23.36
N ARG A 1030 32.69 31.16 24.65
CA ARG A 1030 34.08 31.25 25.15
C ARG A 1030 34.96 30.03 24.81
N TYR A 1031 34.41 28.82 24.83
CA TYR A 1031 35.16 27.60 24.52
C TYR A 1031 35.30 27.36 23.00
N ILE A 1032 34.31 27.77 22.20
CA ILE A 1032 34.39 27.75 20.72
C ILE A 1032 35.62 28.54 20.23
N LEU A 1033 35.81 29.75 20.76
CA LEU A 1033 36.99 30.59 20.43
C LEU A 1033 38.32 29.95 20.85
N ILE A 1034 38.32 29.05 21.83
CA ILE A 1034 39.54 28.35 22.28
C ILE A 1034 39.83 27.15 21.39
N ILE A 1035 38.80 26.40 20.96
CA ILE A 1035 38.94 25.38 19.90
C ILE A 1035 39.55 26.02 18.65
N PHE A 1036 39.04 27.18 18.22
CA PHE A 1036 39.59 27.91 17.06
C PHE A 1036 41.05 28.32 17.26
N ARG A 1037 41.42 28.89 18.42
CA ARG A 1037 42.82 29.22 18.76
C ARG A 1037 43.75 28.00 18.82
N CYS A 1038 43.22 26.80 19.04
CA CYS A 1038 44.00 25.57 19.00
C CYS A 1038 44.22 25.03 17.57
N LEU A 1039 43.39 25.39 16.58
CA LEU A 1039 43.44 24.81 15.22
C LEU A 1039 44.84 24.86 14.56
N PRO A 1040 45.62 25.95 14.62
CA PRO A 1040 46.98 25.98 14.05
C PRO A 1040 47.94 24.96 14.68
N VAL A 1041 47.62 24.45 15.87
CA VAL A 1041 48.41 23.48 16.64
C VAL A 1041 47.80 22.06 16.61
N CYS A 1042 46.76 21.83 15.79
CA CYS A 1042 46.04 20.56 15.66
C CYS A 1042 46.36 19.86 14.32
N PRO A 1043 47.51 19.15 14.18
CA PRO A 1043 47.98 18.67 12.88
C PRO A 1043 47.10 17.59 12.23
N SER A 1044 46.16 16.99 12.97
CA SER A 1044 45.34 15.84 12.57
C SER A 1044 43.83 16.09 12.61
N LEU A 1045 43.35 17.33 12.77
CA LEU A 1045 41.91 17.60 12.74
C LEU A 1045 41.41 17.61 11.29
N VAL A 1046 40.53 16.66 10.97
CA VAL A 1046 40.03 16.41 9.61
C VAL A 1046 38.51 16.63 9.50
N SER A 1047 37.76 16.36 10.59
CA SER A 1047 36.32 16.59 10.70
C SER A 1047 35.99 17.34 11.99
N LEU A 1048 35.03 18.28 11.92
CA LEU A 1048 34.54 19.07 13.04
C LEU A 1048 33.01 19.19 12.98
N ASP A 1049 32.30 18.85 14.06
CA ASP A 1049 30.85 18.99 14.15
C ASP A 1049 30.46 19.87 15.35
N LEU A 1050 29.91 21.04 15.04
CA LEU A 1050 29.40 22.03 15.99
C LEU A 1050 27.87 22.13 15.94
N SER A 1051 27.17 21.19 15.28
CA SER A 1051 25.71 21.23 15.15
C SER A 1051 24.98 21.35 16.50
N GLY A 1052 23.83 22.02 16.47
CA GLY A 1052 23.03 22.33 17.66
C GLY A 1052 23.55 23.47 18.54
N ASN A 1053 24.58 24.22 18.12
CA ASN A 1053 25.14 25.35 18.89
C ASN A 1053 24.61 26.72 18.41
N PRO A 1054 23.54 27.28 19.02
CA PRO A 1054 23.06 28.62 18.69
C PRO A 1054 24.06 29.73 19.05
N SER A 1055 25.09 29.42 19.84
CA SER A 1055 26.22 30.31 20.15
C SER A 1055 27.16 30.56 18.95
N VAL A 1056 27.10 29.74 17.89
CA VAL A 1056 27.92 29.92 16.69
C VAL A 1056 27.18 30.82 15.70
N THR A 1057 27.63 32.07 15.61
CA THR A 1057 27.14 33.09 14.66
C THR A 1057 28.11 33.27 13.49
N SER A 1058 27.80 34.19 12.55
CA SER A 1058 28.70 34.55 11.45
C SER A 1058 30.07 35.07 11.92
N VAL A 1059 30.13 35.79 13.05
CA VAL A 1059 31.39 36.20 13.70
C VAL A 1059 32.21 34.98 14.17
N GLY A 1060 31.53 33.93 14.63
CA GLY A 1060 32.15 32.64 14.94
C GLY A 1060 32.69 31.95 13.68
N LEU A 1061 31.94 31.97 12.58
CA LEU A 1061 32.38 31.41 11.30
C LEU A 1061 33.62 32.14 10.75
N GLN A 1062 33.67 33.47 10.81
CA GLN A 1062 34.87 34.22 10.41
C GLN A 1062 36.08 33.92 11.33
N SER A 1063 35.83 33.73 12.63
CA SER A 1063 36.89 33.36 13.59
C SER A 1063 37.47 31.97 13.30
N LEU A 1064 36.62 31.02 12.88
CA LEU A 1064 37.03 29.70 12.40
C LEU A 1064 37.85 29.79 11.11
N LEU A 1065 37.40 30.58 10.13
CA LEU A 1065 38.11 30.79 8.86
C LEU A 1065 39.50 31.37 9.06
N ASN A 1066 39.62 32.42 9.88
CA ASN A 1066 40.91 33.04 10.19
C ASN A 1066 41.88 32.01 10.80
N ALA A 1067 41.41 31.16 11.71
CA ALA A 1067 42.22 30.10 12.32
C ALA A 1067 42.57 28.96 11.36
N LEU A 1068 41.72 28.65 10.36
CA LEU A 1068 42.03 27.67 9.31
C LEU A 1068 43.05 28.19 8.29
N MET A 1069 42.99 29.50 7.96
CA MET A 1069 44.02 30.18 7.15
C MET A 1069 45.36 30.22 7.88
N GLU A 1070 45.36 30.54 9.18
CA GLU A 1070 46.56 30.51 10.05
C GLU A 1070 47.13 29.09 10.18
N ALA A 1071 46.28 28.06 10.22
CA ALA A 1071 46.68 26.65 10.21
C ALA A 1071 47.19 26.14 8.85
N GLN A 1072 46.94 26.88 7.75
CA GLN A 1072 47.25 26.51 6.36
C GLN A 1072 46.74 25.11 5.95
N ARG A 1073 45.62 24.64 6.52
CA ARG A 1073 45.10 23.27 6.35
C ARG A 1073 43.59 23.24 6.17
N PRO A 1074 43.07 22.53 5.15
CA PRO A 1074 41.63 22.40 4.95
C PRO A 1074 41.01 21.29 5.82
N LEU A 1075 39.79 21.51 6.30
CA LEU A 1075 38.94 20.46 6.87
C LEU A 1075 38.30 19.64 5.75
N THR A 1076 38.13 18.33 5.92
CA THR A 1076 37.33 17.54 4.97
C THR A 1076 35.84 17.59 5.29
N HIS A 1077 35.46 17.84 6.55
CA HIS A 1077 34.05 17.97 6.95
C HIS A 1077 33.87 19.01 8.07
N LEU A 1078 32.99 19.98 7.87
CA LEU A 1078 32.53 20.91 8.90
C LEU A 1078 31.00 20.89 8.99
N SER A 1079 30.45 20.61 10.17
CA SER A 1079 29.00 20.68 10.43
C SER A 1079 28.64 21.83 11.37
N LEU A 1080 27.66 22.63 10.93
CA LEU A 1080 27.10 23.82 11.58
C LEU A 1080 25.55 23.76 11.58
N GLN A 1081 24.99 22.55 11.55
CA GLN A 1081 23.54 22.35 11.44
C GLN A 1081 22.81 22.88 12.68
N GLY A 1082 21.95 23.89 12.52
CA GLY A 1082 21.22 24.51 13.63
C GLY A 1082 21.99 25.60 14.39
N CYS A 1083 23.12 26.07 13.85
CA CYS A 1083 23.84 27.25 14.35
C CYS A 1083 23.20 28.56 13.85
N GLN A 1084 23.40 29.67 14.58
CA GLN A 1084 22.83 30.99 14.23
C GLN A 1084 23.72 31.80 13.27
N VAL A 1085 24.23 31.15 12.21
CA VAL A 1085 24.98 31.83 11.15
C VAL A 1085 24.01 32.64 10.28
N SER A 1086 24.22 33.95 10.14
CA SER A 1086 23.34 34.86 9.39
C SER A 1086 24.09 35.67 8.34
N GLY A 1087 23.40 36.01 7.25
CA GLY A 1087 23.90 36.87 6.18
C GLY A 1087 23.80 38.37 6.48
N PRO A 1088 24.45 39.24 5.68
CA PRO A 1088 25.42 38.91 4.64
C PRO A 1088 26.74 38.38 5.20
N LEU A 1089 27.36 37.41 4.51
CA LEU A 1089 28.65 36.85 4.89
C LEU A 1089 29.85 37.59 4.25
N GLY A 1090 29.62 38.33 3.17
CA GLY A 1090 30.62 39.17 2.50
C GLY A 1090 31.56 38.40 1.58
N ASP A 1091 31.86 38.97 0.41
CA ASP A 1091 32.50 38.28 -0.72
C ASP A 1091 33.83 37.60 -0.34
N VAL A 1092 34.66 38.27 0.48
CA VAL A 1092 35.97 37.77 0.94
C VAL A 1092 35.86 36.49 1.79
N GLY A 1093 34.74 36.30 2.51
CA GLY A 1093 34.51 35.12 3.33
C GLY A 1093 34.07 33.89 2.54
N LEU A 1094 33.34 34.08 1.43
CA LEU A 1094 32.64 33.00 0.74
C LEU A 1094 33.52 32.14 -0.18
N ASP A 1095 34.46 32.75 -0.91
CA ASP A 1095 35.43 31.97 -1.71
C ASP A 1095 36.47 31.31 -0.80
N SER A 1096 36.94 32.00 0.24
CA SER A 1096 37.87 31.44 1.26
C SER A 1096 37.31 30.21 1.98
N LEU A 1097 35.98 30.16 2.19
CA LEU A 1097 35.25 29.01 2.72
C LEU A 1097 35.39 27.78 1.82
N SER A 1098 35.21 27.93 0.50
CA SER A 1098 35.31 26.83 -0.46
C SER A 1098 36.73 26.28 -0.55
N ASP A 1099 37.74 27.13 -0.34
CA ASP A 1099 39.14 26.72 -0.42
C ASP A 1099 39.57 25.84 0.77
N HIS A 1100 39.12 26.18 1.97
CA HIS A 1100 39.56 25.57 3.23
C HIS A 1100 38.62 24.46 3.77
N ILE A 1101 37.49 24.18 3.12
CA ILE A 1101 36.55 23.13 3.57
C ILE A 1101 36.08 22.29 2.37
N ARG A 1102 36.13 20.95 2.47
CA ARG A 1102 35.61 20.06 1.41
C ARG A 1102 34.10 19.85 1.52
N ASP A 1103 33.63 19.21 2.61
CA ASP A 1103 32.21 19.06 2.94
C ASP A 1103 31.79 20.09 4.00
N LEU A 1104 30.77 20.90 3.69
CA LEU A 1104 30.19 21.88 4.59
C LEU A 1104 28.71 21.57 4.83
N ARG A 1105 28.35 21.21 6.07
CA ARG A 1105 26.97 21.07 6.56
C ARG A 1105 26.50 22.30 7.32
N LEU A 1106 26.35 23.41 6.60
CA LEU A 1106 25.68 24.60 7.10
C LEU A 1106 24.17 24.40 7.05
N CYS A 1107 23.44 24.68 8.15
CA CYS A 1107 21.98 24.72 8.12
C CYS A 1107 21.43 25.89 8.95
N SER A 1108 21.05 26.98 8.28
CA SER A 1108 20.50 28.20 8.89
C SER A 1108 19.26 28.70 8.14
N GLN A 1109 18.38 29.38 8.86
CA GLN A 1109 17.23 30.14 8.31
C GLN A 1109 17.54 31.63 8.08
N CYS A 1110 18.75 32.06 8.43
CA CYS A 1110 19.14 33.48 8.47
C CYS A 1110 20.23 33.85 7.45
N LEU A 1111 20.66 32.92 6.58
CA LEU A 1111 21.47 33.27 5.41
C LEU A 1111 20.60 34.00 4.39
N ASN A 1112 21.10 35.09 3.80
CA ASN A 1112 20.38 35.76 2.73
C ASN A 1112 20.49 34.95 1.43
N LYS A 1113 19.71 35.29 0.39
CA LYS A 1113 19.73 34.51 -0.87
C LYS A 1113 21.05 34.64 -1.63
N LEU A 1114 21.68 35.81 -1.63
CA LEU A 1114 22.96 36.06 -2.32
C LEU A 1114 24.09 35.21 -1.72
N ASP A 1115 24.16 35.08 -0.39
CA ASP A 1115 25.15 34.19 0.26
C ASP A 1115 24.93 32.72 -0.16
N GLN A 1116 23.68 32.29 -0.29
CA GLN A 1116 23.34 30.91 -0.70
C GLN A 1116 23.74 30.66 -2.15
N ASP A 1117 23.36 31.57 -3.06
CA ASP A 1117 23.69 31.49 -4.49
C ASP A 1117 25.22 31.56 -4.71
N ALA A 1118 25.94 32.39 -3.95
CA ALA A 1118 27.40 32.51 -4.01
C ALA A 1118 28.13 31.28 -3.45
N LEU A 1119 27.72 30.73 -2.30
CA LEU A 1119 28.25 29.47 -1.76
C LEU A 1119 28.07 28.31 -2.76
N GLN A 1120 26.89 28.23 -3.38
CA GLN A 1120 26.58 27.23 -4.40
C GLN A 1120 27.43 27.39 -5.66
N GLN A 1121 27.72 28.62 -6.09
CA GLN A 1121 28.63 28.87 -7.22
C GLN A 1121 30.09 28.53 -6.88
N SER A 1122 30.58 28.97 -5.72
CA SER A 1122 31.98 28.80 -5.32
C SER A 1122 32.38 27.32 -5.24
N TRP A 1123 31.58 26.49 -4.57
CA TRP A 1123 31.85 25.04 -4.54
C TRP A 1123 31.62 24.33 -5.88
N ARG A 1124 30.69 24.77 -6.73
CA ARG A 1124 30.51 24.22 -8.09
C ARG A 1124 31.74 24.45 -8.99
N ARG A 1125 32.55 25.49 -8.74
CA ARG A 1125 33.85 25.68 -9.42
C ARG A 1125 34.88 24.61 -9.04
N ARG A 1126 34.72 23.91 -7.91
CA ARG A 1126 35.65 22.90 -7.40
C ARG A 1126 35.30 21.45 -7.76
N SER A 1127 34.02 21.14 -8.07
CA SER A 1127 33.61 19.79 -8.50
C SER A 1127 32.24 19.80 -9.18
N GLU A 1128 32.08 18.97 -10.22
CA GLU A 1128 30.80 18.76 -10.93
C GLU A 1128 29.79 17.91 -10.14
N HIS A 1129 30.18 17.31 -9.01
CA HIS A 1129 29.33 16.39 -8.23
C HIS A 1129 28.86 16.98 -6.88
N VAL A 1130 28.69 18.31 -6.84
CA VAL A 1130 28.23 19.03 -5.64
C VAL A 1130 26.71 19.00 -5.53
N HIS A 1131 26.19 18.15 -4.64
CA HIS A 1131 24.79 18.18 -4.22
C HIS A 1131 24.54 19.32 -3.22
N VAL A 1132 23.56 20.19 -3.52
CA VAL A 1132 23.08 21.26 -2.64
C VAL A 1132 21.61 20.99 -2.30
N PHE A 1133 21.27 21.00 -1.00
CA PHE A 1133 19.91 20.75 -0.51
C PHE A 1133 19.28 22.02 0.09
N SER A 1134 18.72 22.88 -0.75
CA SER A 1134 17.86 23.96 -0.26
C SER A 1134 16.42 23.45 -0.06
N ARG A 1135 15.86 23.61 1.14
CA ARG A 1135 14.44 23.32 1.43
C ARG A 1135 13.86 24.34 2.40
N ASN A 1136 12.76 24.97 2.01
CA ASN A 1136 11.90 25.83 2.85
C ASN A 1136 12.71 26.79 3.76
N SER A 1137 13.42 27.73 3.12
CA SER A 1137 14.33 28.71 3.71
C SER A 1137 15.43 28.18 4.65
N LYS A 1138 15.64 26.86 4.70
CA LYS A 1138 16.84 26.23 5.27
C LYS A 1138 17.75 25.79 4.14
N CYS A 1139 18.80 26.56 3.89
CA CYS A 1139 19.91 26.10 3.07
C CYS A 1139 20.62 24.98 3.83
N MET A 1140 20.58 23.73 3.33
CA MET A 1140 21.51 22.68 3.73
C MET A 1140 22.52 22.47 2.61
N LEU A 1141 23.71 23.03 2.79
CA LEU A 1141 24.89 22.48 2.12
C LEU A 1141 25.19 21.11 2.76
N SER A 1142 25.65 20.14 1.97
CA SER A 1142 26.16 18.85 2.45
C SER A 1142 26.84 18.16 1.26
N ILE A 1143 28.14 18.36 1.13
CA ILE A 1143 28.91 18.06 -0.07
C ILE A 1143 29.66 16.75 0.15
N THR A 1144 28.91 15.65 0.10
CA THR A 1144 29.46 14.30 0.09
C THR A 1144 30.22 14.09 -1.21
N ALA A 1145 31.54 14.20 -1.17
CA ALA A 1145 32.40 13.75 -2.26
C ALA A 1145 32.09 12.27 -2.54
N ALA A 1146 31.80 11.94 -3.80
CA ALA A 1146 31.61 10.55 -4.20
C ALA A 1146 32.90 9.76 -3.97
N SER A 1147 32.82 8.67 -3.21
CA SER A 1147 33.94 7.75 -3.02
C SER A 1147 34.25 7.01 -4.32
N GLN A 1148 35.46 7.19 -4.82
CA GLN A 1148 36.17 6.16 -5.59
C GLN A 1148 36.73 5.11 -4.61
#